data_AF-A0A6M4H5W6-F1
#
_entry.id   AF-A0A6M4H5W6-F1
#
_cell.length_a   1.000
_cell.length_b   1.000
_cell.length_c   1.000
_cell.angle_alpha   90.00
_cell.angle_beta   90.00
_cell.angle_gamma   90.00
#
_symmetry.space_group_name_H-M   'P 1'
#
loop_
_entity.id
_entity.type
_entity.pdbx_description
1 polymer ?
#
loop_
_entity_poly.entity_id
_entity_poly.type
_entity_poly.pdbx_seq_one_letter_code
_entity_poly.pdbx_strand_id
1 'polypeptide(L)'
;MTLIRRLALVGFFLLPAFAHADSNHSAPVPVAKAAAVESFKLAPGAAHGALRLEPINPALIEEVKAGNAGTFEKRLQIGIGRPVEMSLDRKIPWVAVPGGYAAQWEVSSPGALALRVMIAADREAAQPMQIRFAGTSRRDLVSAPIEASDIPADGTTHWSPVLEGEGAVIEVFAAGDAPPASLPFSIHQVSHFFVAPWAAEAESLAKASGACQIDLICRSATNAALAQVGRAVARMTFGDGTGSGASYLCTGTLLNPTGGVATPYFYGAAHCISTQAAANTLTTHWFYERTSCGSGGVGPNYVQVAGGATLLYANTTSDGLLLQLRGTPPAGAILAGWDSATLTNGTPFTAVHHPAGDFKKVSFGAMDGFGNPRGTGTNYVISRWSESVVEGGSSGSGIFTLAGSEYVLRGGLQGGPSSCTAATSNRYDYYSRFDQVFPAIRQYLNPSACSYSLSPNSITVGANAASGTVAVTSTAGCAWNPTSNQSWLTTSSTGSGSGTLSYSVAANTGATRTATLSIGGVPFDVTQQGTSGTNLVANAGFETGSASWSQSATGGAPLIFELPSQARTGAWVAFLGGYNSGTDTLSQQVTVPSGGTTTLQFWYVIATEETTSTTVYDRMIVSVNNATTGARLATLATYSNLNRATTYAQSAALDLSAFAGQTVVLVFEATMDSSNLTAFFIDDITLTSTGGSGGGSTNYTAMWWNAAESGWGINVSHQGNTVFATMFTYDSAGNPLWLTMSDGQKGSGETFTGRLYRTTGSAFNANPFTPIGAGNITDVGSMTITFSGETATLSYTFNGTTVNKTLTKYLFGSRVANCVSTSGDRTGLTNYQDLWWFGPGESGWGLNITHQDTKLFVTMFNYNAAGQGVWWIMSDGPRQGDGSYLGLLYQTTGPAFNANPFTPIGAGNITQVGTMRLTFQNGTQATLVYTVNGVTVTKQITRYILTTSFPSCS
;
A
#
# COMPACT_ATOMS: atom_id res chain seq x y z
N MET A 1 -39.84 -50.76 0.83
CA MET A 1 -39.50 -49.35 1.13
C MET A 1 -38.63 -49.39 2.39
N THR A 2 -37.34 -49.63 2.22
CA THR A 2 -36.39 -49.86 3.32
C THR A 2 -34.99 -49.49 2.82
N LEU A 3 -34.37 -48.50 3.47
CA LEU A 3 -33.05 -47.96 3.15
C LEU A 3 -32.01 -48.67 4.04
N ILE A 4 -31.00 -49.30 3.44
CA ILE A 4 -29.86 -49.91 4.14
C ILE A 4 -28.62 -49.04 3.93
N ARG A 5 -27.99 -48.61 5.03
CA ARG A 5 -26.68 -47.96 5.09
C ARG A 5 -25.57 -48.96 4.73
N ARG A 6 -24.59 -48.55 3.91
CA ARG A 6 -23.26 -49.17 3.82
C ARG A 6 -22.16 -48.11 3.98
N LEU A 7 -21.21 -48.45 4.86
CA LEU A 7 -19.93 -47.78 5.10
C LEU A 7 -19.10 -47.64 3.81
N ALA A 8 -18.42 -46.51 3.63
CA ALA A 8 -17.23 -46.40 2.81
C ALA A 8 -16.12 -45.71 3.62
N LEU A 9 -15.04 -46.46 3.84
CA LEU A 9 -13.79 -46.03 4.47
C LEU A 9 -13.03 -45.15 3.44
N VAL A 10 -12.74 -43.89 3.76
CA VAL A 10 -11.89 -43.03 2.91
C VAL A 10 -10.56 -42.82 3.64
N GLY A 11 -9.51 -43.44 3.11
CA GLY A 11 -8.13 -43.18 3.53
C GLY A 11 -7.71 -41.77 3.09
N PHE A 12 -7.30 -40.95 4.05
CA PHE A 12 -6.75 -39.62 3.80
C PHE A 12 -5.30 -39.77 3.34
N PHE A 13 -5.06 -39.73 2.03
CA PHE A 13 -3.74 -39.42 1.50
C PHE A 13 -3.54 -37.90 1.58
N LEU A 14 -2.57 -37.46 2.39
CA LEU A 14 -2.05 -36.10 2.40
C LEU A 14 -1.36 -35.83 1.06
N LEU A 15 -2.06 -35.16 0.14
CA LEU A 15 -1.46 -34.50 -1.02
C LEU A 15 -0.97 -33.11 -0.60
N PRO A 16 0.20 -32.65 -1.07
CA PRO A 16 0.69 -31.30 -0.80
C PRO A 16 -0.24 -30.27 -1.45
N ALA A 17 -0.47 -29.15 -0.77
CA ALA A 17 -1.22 -28.02 -1.32
C ALA A 17 -0.43 -27.40 -2.49
N PHE A 18 -0.81 -27.75 -3.72
CA PHE A 18 -0.40 -27.01 -4.91
C PHE A 18 -1.08 -25.64 -4.89
N ALA A 19 -0.30 -24.56 -5.00
CA ALA A 19 -0.83 -23.25 -5.36
C ALA A 19 -1.70 -23.42 -6.62
N HIS A 20 -2.98 -23.06 -6.55
CA HIS A 20 -3.86 -23.15 -7.72
C HIS A 20 -3.35 -22.19 -8.79
N ALA A 21 -3.16 -22.70 -10.01
CA ALA A 21 -2.83 -21.88 -11.16
C ALA A 21 -4.06 -21.07 -11.58
N ASP A 22 -3.86 -19.80 -11.94
CA ASP A 22 -4.91 -18.95 -12.47
C ASP A 22 -5.01 -19.17 -13.98
N SER A 23 -6.23 -19.11 -14.50
CA SER A 23 -6.48 -19.13 -15.95
C SER A 23 -7.71 -18.32 -16.30
N ASN A 24 -7.82 -17.96 -17.57
CA ASN A 24 -9.02 -17.36 -18.11
C ASN A 24 -9.27 -17.84 -19.54
N HIS A 25 -10.55 -17.86 -19.93
CA HIS A 25 -10.98 -18.25 -21.27
C HIS A 25 -10.86 -17.10 -22.25
N SER A 26 -10.84 -17.41 -23.55
CA SER A 26 -10.85 -16.40 -24.60
C SER A 26 -12.21 -15.68 -24.66
N ALA A 27 -12.20 -14.40 -25.00
CA ALA A 27 -13.42 -13.61 -25.17
C ALA A 27 -13.36 -12.74 -26.44
N PRO A 28 -14.50 -12.45 -27.09
CA PRO A 28 -14.53 -11.47 -28.17
C PRO A 28 -14.25 -10.06 -27.62
N VAL A 29 -13.51 -9.25 -28.37
CA VAL A 29 -13.43 -7.81 -28.10
C VAL A 29 -14.83 -7.22 -28.33
N PRO A 30 -15.39 -6.42 -27.38
CA PRO A 30 -16.67 -5.76 -27.59
C PRO A 30 -16.66 -4.93 -28.86
N VAL A 31 -17.76 -4.97 -29.61
CA VAL A 31 -17.87 -4.22 -30.87
C VAL A 31 -17.81 -2.73 -30.56
N ALA A 32 -16.67 -2.09 -30.88
CA ALA A 32 -16.57 -0.64 -30.86
C ALA A 32 -17.48 -0.07 -31.97
N LYS A 33 -18.01 1.14 -31.74
CA LYS A 33 -18.71 1.89 -32.79
C LYS A 33 -17.77 2.00 -33.99
N ALA A 34 -18.29 1.76 -35.21
CA ALA A 34 -17.50 1.91 -36.42
C ALA A 34 -16.86 3.31 -36.41
N ALA A 35 -15.53 3.36 -36.54
CA ALA A 35 -14.82 4.62 -36.68
C ALA A 35 -15.39 5.35 -37.89
N ALA A 36 -15.64 6.65 -37.75
CA ALA A 36 -16.03 7.45 -38.90
C ALA A 36 -14.94 7.37 -39.97
N VAL A 37 -15.34 7.25 -41.23
CA VAL A 37 -14.39 7.39 -42.33
C VAL A 37 -13.93 8.85 -42.33
N GLU A 38 -12.66 9.04 -41.98
CA GLU A 38 -12.07 10.37 -41.96
C GLU A 38 -11.74 10.84 -43.38
N SER A 39 -11.74 12.15 -43.55
CA SER A 39 -11.34 12.79 -44.79
C SER A 39 -10.55 14.06 -44.47
N PHE A 40 -9.72 14.47 -45.41
CA PHE A 40 -9.09 15.79 -45.37
C PHE A 40 -10.15 16.88 -45.44
N LYS A 41 -9.95 17.95 -44.67
CA LYS A 41 -10.76 19.17 -44.72
C LYS A 41 -10.53 19.93 -46.02
N LEU A 42 -9.32 19.86 -46.56
CA LEU A 42 -8.97 20.44 -47.85
C LEU A 42 -9.38 19.52 -49.00
N ALA A 43 -9.89 20.14 -50.07
CA ALA A 43 -10.15 19.45 -51.32
C ALA A 43 -8.84 18.96 -51.96
N PRO A 44 -8.88 17.85 -52.73
CA PRO A 44 -7.72 17.40 -53.51
C PRO A 44 -7.17 18.52 -54.41
N GLY A 45 -5.84 18.68 -54.44
CA GLY A 45 -5.16 19.70 -55.25
C GLY A 45 -5.05 21.08 -54.61
N ALA A 46 -5.47 21.25 -53.35
CA ALA A 46 -5.19 22.46 -52.58
C ALA A 46 -3.67 22.76 -52.53
N ALA A 47 -3.32 24.05 -52.50
CA ALA A 47 -1.94 24.46 -52.29
C ALA A 47 -1.43 23.88 -50.96
N HIS A 48 -0.21 23.35 -50.97
CA HIS A 48 0.41 22.71 -49.81
C HIS A 48 1.90 22.99 -49.79
N GLY A 49 2.51 22.90 -48.60
CA GLY A 49 3.96 22.90 -48.46
C GLY A 49 4.54 21.55 -48.90
N ALA A 50 5.76 21.53 -49.41
CA ALA A 50 6.44 20.28 -49.74
C ALA A 50 7.84 20.24 -49.11
N LEU A 51 8.18 19.09 -48.53
CA LEU A 51 9.50 18.75 -48.05
C LEU A 51 9.91 17.46 -48.74
N ARG A 52 11.00 17.52 -49.52
CA ARG A 52 11.57 16.36 -50.17
C ARG A 52 12.96 16.10 -49.60
N LEU A 53 13.12 14.94 -48.96
CA LEU A 53 14.40 14.49 -48.48
C LEU A 53 15.25 13.97 -49.65
N GLU A 54 16.57 13.97 -49.49
CA GLU A 54 17.48 13.35 -50.46
C GLU A 54 17.19 11.84 -50.60
N PRO A 55 17.58 11.15 -51.68
CA PRO A 55 17.51 9.68 -51.72
C PRO A 55 18.35 9.04 -50.60
N ILE A 56 17.87 7.94 -50.03
CA ILE A 56 18.64 7.18 -49.03
C ILE A 56 19.80 6.43 -49.72
N ASN A 57 20.95 6.30 -49.05
CA ASN A 57 22.04 5.47 -49.55
C ASN A 57 21.63 3.98 -49.51
N PRO A 58 21.58 3.26 -50.65
CA PRO A 58 21.18 1.85 -50.68
C PRO A 58 22.06 0.94 -49.80
N ALA A 59 23.34 1.29 -49.61
CA ALA A 59 24.24 0.50 -48.76
C ALA A 59 23.77 0.42 -47.30
N LEU A 60 23.10 1.46 -46.79
CA LEU A 60 22.55 1.48 -45.43
C LEU A 60 21.37 0.51 -45.28
N ILE A 61 20.57 0.34 -46.34
CA ILE A 61 19.49 -0.66 -46.37
C ILE A 61 20.10 -2.08 -46.33
N GLU A 62 21.16 -2.32 -47.11
CA GLU A 62 21.82 -3.63 -47.13
C GLU A 62 22.54 -3.94 -45.80
N GLU A 63 23.11 -2.95 -45.13
CA GLU A 63 23.67 -3.11 -43.78
C GLU A 63 22.60 -3.53 -42.76
N VAL A 64 21.43 -2.88 -42.78
CA VAL A 64 20.31 -3.25 -41.90
C VAL A 64 19.81 -4.67 -42.22
N LYS A 65 19.70 -5.03 -43.50
CA LYS A 65 19.33 -6.40 -43.93
C LYS A 65 20.36 -7.44 -43.47
N ALA A 66 21.65 -7.12 -43.53
CA ALA A 66 22.69 -8.00 -43.02
C ALA A 66 22.59 -8.18 -41.49
N GLY A 67 22.31 -7.12 -40.74
CA GLY A 67 22.06 -7.20 -39.29
C GLY A 67 20.86 -8.09 -38.94
N ASN A 68 19.78 -8.01 -39.74
CA ASN A 68 18.59 -8.85 -39.62
C ASN A 68 18.82 -10.35 -39.94
N ALA A 69 19.97 -10.73 -40.49
CA ALA A 69 20.33 -12.12 -40.75
C ALA A 69 20.66 -12.90 -39.46
N GLY A 70 20.91 -12.20 -38.34
CA GLY A 70 21.15 -12.79 -37.02
C GLY A 70 20.12 -13.86 -36.65
N THR A 71 20.59 -14.96 -36.06
CA THR A 71 19.75 -16.14 -35.80
C THR A 71 19.24 -16.22 -34.38
N PHE A 72 19.67 -15.38 -33.44
CA PHE A 72 19.35 -15.55 -32.02
C PHE A 72 18.22 -14.66 -31.52
N GLU A 73 18.47 -13.34 -31.37
CA GLU A 73 17.41 -12.37 -31.12
C GLU A 73 16.66 -12.10 -32.43
N LYS A 74 15.33 -12.07 -32.34
CA LYS A 74 14.46 -12.08 -33.51
C LYS A 74 13.70 -10.76 -33.69
N ARG A 75 14.11 -9.63 -33.10
CA ARG A 75 13.52 -8.33 -33.49
C ARG A 75 14.08 -7.91 -34.85
N LEU A 76 13.24 -7.39 -35.74
CA LEU A 76 13.63 -7.10 -37.11
C LEU A 76 13.56 -5.59 -37.38
N GLN A 77 14.66 -4.97 -37.79
CA GLN A 77 14.62 -3.56 -38.20
C GLN A 77 14.08 -3.45 -39.62
N ILE A 78 13.11 -2.57 -39.84
CA ILE A 78 12.38 -2.39 -41.11
C ILE A 78 12.36 -0.94 -41.60
N GLY A 79 12.81 -0.01 -40.75
CA GLY A 79 12.89 1.41 -41.08
C GLY A 79 14.18 2.05 -40.62
N ILE A 80 14.62 3.05 -41.38
CA ILE A 80 15.82 3.85 -41.13
C ILE A 80 15.39 5.29 -40.84
N GLY A 81 15.88 5.85 -39.75
CA GLY A 81 15.58 7.23 -39.40
C GLY A 81 16.31 8.23 -40.28
N ARG A 82 15.61 9.32 -40.59
CA ARG A 82 16.09 10.44 -41.38
C ARG A 82 15.77 11.72 -40.61
N PRO A 83 16.77 12.42 -40.04
CA PRO A 83 16.53 13.66 -39.31
C PRO A 83 16.12 14.76 -40.28
N VAL A 84 15.18 15.61 -39.85
CA VAL A 84 14.56 16.65 -40.69
C VAL A 84 14.57 18.03 -40.03
N GLU A 85 14.56 18.10 -38.69
CA GLU A 85 14.48 19.33 -37.85
C GLU A 85 14.05 20.59 -38.62
N MET A 86 12.76 20.67 -38.93
CA MET A 86 12.19 21.79 -39.69
C MET A 86 10.97 22.38 -38.98
N SER A 87 11.07 23.67 -38.67
CA SER A 87 9.93 24.51 -38.29
C SER A 87 9.05 24.76 -39.51
N LEU A 88 7.74 24.57 -39.34
CA LEU A 88 6.74 24.69 -40.42
C LEU A 88 6.29 26.16 -40.61
N ASP A 89 6.68 27.07 -39.73
CA ASP A 89 6.01 28.32 -39.34
C ASP A 89 5.89 29.41 -40.42
N ARG A 90 6.50 29.27 -41.62
CA ARG A 90 6.58 30.37 -42.61
C ARG A 90 6.28 30.04 -44.08
N LYS A 91 5.91 28.80 -44.45
CA LYS A 91 5.69 28.41 -45.87
C LYS A 91 4.36 27.71 -46.15
N ILE A 92 3.32 28.02 -45.38
CA ILE A 92 2.08 27.23 -45.38
C ILE A 92 0.90 28.07 -45.89
N PRO A 93 0.23 27.66 -46.97
CA PRO A 93 -1.01 28.28 -47.41
C PRO A 93 -2.18 27.81 -46.53
N TRP A 94 -2.60 28.62 -45.56
CA TRP A 94 -3.84 28.39 -44.82
C TRP A 94 -5.05 28.67 -45.70
N VAL A 95 -6.00 27.74 -45.71
CA VAL A 95 -7.26 27.85 -46.47
C VAL A 95 -8.43 27.82 -45.50
N ALA A 96 -9.36 28.77 -45.65
CA ALA A 96 -10.59 28.78 -44.86
C ALA A 96 -11.46 27.57 -45.20
N VAL A 97 -11.95 26.89 -44.17
CA VAL A 97 -12.83 25.71 -44.27
C VAL A 97 -13.95 25.84 -43.23
N PRO A 98 -15.03 25.04 -43.30
CA PRO A 98 -16.08 25.09 -42.29
C PRO A 98 -15.51 24.90 -40.87
N GLY A 99 -15.74 25.89 -40.00
CA GLY A 99 -15.31 25.87 -38.59
C GLY A 99 -13.88 26.33 -38.30
N GLY A 100 -13.10 26.74 -39.32
CA GLY A 100 -11.75 27.26 -39.09
C GLY A 100 -10.88 27.31 -40.34
N TYR A 101 -9.60 26.99 -40.18
CA TYR A 101 -8.62 27.01 -41.27
C TYR A 101 -7.88 25.69 -41.34
N ALA A 102 -7.55 25.23 -42.54
CA ALA A 102 -6.77 24.03 -42.76
C ALA A 102 -5.53 24.31 -43.61
N ALA A 103 -4.48 23.54 -43.36
CA ALA A 103 -3.19 23.61 -44.02
C ALA A 103 -2.65 22.20 -44.26
N GLN A 104 -1.89 21.99 -45.35
CA GLN A 104 -1.36 20.68 -45.70
C GLN A 104 0.12 20.74 -46.09
N TRP A 105 0.84 19.64 -45.83
CA TRP A 105 2.21 19.39 -46.24
C TRP A 105 2.33 18.01 -46.87
N GLU A 106 3.28 17.88 -47.78
CA GLU A 106 3.77 16.59 -48.24
C GLU A 106 5.24 16.42 -47.86
N VAL A 107 5.55 15.37 -47.11
CA VAL A 107 6.91 14.96 -46.76
C VAL A 107 7.27 13.72 -47.55
N SER A 108 8.24 13.82 -48.45
CA SER A 108 8.68 12.71 -49.30
C SER A 108 10.08 12.23 -48.94
N SER A 109 10.24 10.91 -48.90
CA SER A 109 11.50 10.21 -48.74
C SER A 109 11.68 9.26 -49.93
N PRO A 110 12.39 9.68 -50.99
CA PRO A 110 12.49 8.93 -52.24
C PRO A 110 12.91 7.47 -52.04
N GLY A 111 12.20 6.55 -52.69
CA GLY A 111 12.46 5.11 -52.63
C GLY A 111 11.90 4.39 -51.40
N ALA A 112 11.21 5.10 -50.49
CA ALA A 112 10.52 4.46 -49.38
C ALA A 112 9.27 3.73 -49.87
N LEU A 113 9.05 2.51 -49.38
CA LEU A 113 7.81 1.77 -49.65
C LEU A 113 6.67 2.22 -48.72
N ALA A 114 7.05 2.70 -47.55
CA ALA A 114 6.20 3.30 -46.55
C ALA A 114 7.02 4.33 -45.77
N LEU A 115 6.37 5.19 -45.01
CA LEU A 115 7.08 6.02 -44.05
C LEU A 115 6.24 6.35 -42.82
N ARG A 116 6.94 6.83 -41.78
CA ARG A 116 6.31 7.45 -40.62
C ARG A 116 6.94 8.82 -40.40
N VAL A 117 6.15 9.76 -39.91
CA VAL A 117 6.61 11.10 -39.56
C VAL A 117 6.51 11.28 -38.04
N MET A 118 7.58 11.77 -37.44
CA MET A 118 7.63 12.18 -36.04
C MET A 118 7.31 13.68 -35.95
N ILE A 119 6.27 14.01 -35.19
CA ILE A 119 5.91 15.37 -34.82
C ILE A 119 6.23 15.58 -33.34
N ALA A 120 6.84 16.71 -33.00
CA ALA A 120 7.08 17.14 -31.63
C ALA A 120 6.44 18.51 -31.43
N ALA A 121 5.86 18.74 -30.25
CA ALA A 121 5.36 20.06 -29.87
C ALA A 121 6.53 20.91 -29.34
N ASP A 122 6.72 22.10 -29.94
CA ASP A 122 7.69 23.09 -29.50
C ASP A 122 7.11 24.00 -28.40
N ARG A 123 5.78 24.14 -28.37
CA ARG A 123 5.01 24.95 -27.42
C ARG A 123 3.57 24.47 -27.38
N GLU A 124 2.82 24.90 -26.37
CA GLU A 124 1.38 24.67 -26.30
C GLU A 124 0.63 25.34 -27.46
N ALA A 125 -0.41 24.67 -27.96
CA ALA A 125 -1.24 25.20 -29.03
C ALA A 125 -2.11 26.36 -28.51
N ALA A 126 -2.02 27.53 -29.15
CA ALA A 126 -2.80 28.71 -28.76
C ALA A 126 -4.31 28.58 -29.06
N GLN A 127 -4.70 27.63 -29.89
CA GLN A 127 -6.09 27.30 -30.22
C GLN A 127 -6.22 25.80 -30.50
N PRO A 128 -7.42 25.20 -30.41
CA PRO A 128 -7.63 23.79 -30.73
C PRO A 128 -7.20 23.46 -32.16
N MET A 129 -6.34 22.45 -32.31
CA MET A 129 -5.81 22.00 -33.59
C MET A 129 -5.89 20.48 -33.71
N GLN A 130 -6.30 20.00 -34.88
CA GLN A 130 -6.32 18.59 -35.24
C GLN A 130 -5.33 18.29 -36.34
N ILE A 131 -4.59 17.19 -36.22
CA ILE A 131 -3.61 16.73 -37.22
C ILE A 131 -4.09 15.40 -37.81
N ARG A 132 -4.05 15.29 -39.14
CA ARG A 132 -4.40 14.08 -39.90
C ARG A 132 -3.24 13.68 -40.80
N PHE A 133 -3.12 12.38 -41.07
CA PHE A 133 -2.09 11.83 -41.94
C PHE A 133 -2.71 10.94 -43.03
N ALA A 134 -2.09 10.90 -44.21
CA ALA A 134 -2.30 9.85 -45.20
C ALA A 134 -1.02 9.59 -45.99
N GLY A 135 -0.87 8.39 -46.54
CA GLY A 135 0.20 8.10 -47.50
C GLY A 135 -0.13 8.65 -48.88
N THR A 136 0.89 9.01 -49.67
CA THR A 136 0.68 9.46 -51.06
C THR A 136 0.13 8.38 -51.97
N SER A 137 0.41 7.10 -51.67
CA SER A 137 -0.13 5.96 -52.44
C SER A 137 -1.58 5.60 -52.07
N ARG A 138 -2.04 6.03 -50.89
CA ARG A 138 -3.41 5.80 -50.38
C ARG A 138 -3.94 7.03 -49.63
N ARG A 139 -4.18 8.11 -50.38
CA ARG A 139 -4.75 9.36 -49.84
C ARG A 139 -6.18 9.21 -49.35
N ASP A 140 -6.85 8.13 -49.74
CA ASP A 140 -8.17 7.71 -49.26
C ASP A 140 -8.15 7.17 -47.83
N LEU A 141 -7.00 6.68 -47.35
CA LEU A 141 -6.81 6.16 -46.00
C LEU A 141 -6.31 7.25 -45.05
N VAL A 142 -7.19 8.20 -44.73
CA VAL A 142 -6.89 9.28 -43.79
C VAL A 142 -6.96 8.74 -42.35
N SER A 143 -5.95 9.05 -41.55
CA SER A 143 -5.92 8.68 -40.13
C SER A 143 -7.02 9.39 -39.35
N ALA A 144 -7.42 8.77 -38.22
CA ALA A 144 -8.12 9.51 -37.17
C ALA A 144 -7.35 10.81 -36.83
N PRO A 145 -8.04 11.94 -36.59
CA PRO A 145 -7.39 13.15 -36.14
C PRO A 145 -6.77 12.93 -34.76
N ILE A 146 -5.57 13.46 -34.58
CA ILE A 146 -4.97 13.64 -33.25
C ILE A 146 -5.15 15.11 -32.85
N GLU A 147 -5.50 15.37 -31.59
CA GLU A 147 -5.51 16.73 -31.09
C GLU A 147 -4.07 17.16 -30.80
N ALA A 148 -3.71 18.39 -31.17
CA ALA A 148 -2.36 18.90 -30.91
C ALA A 148 -2.05 18.96 -29.40
N SER A 149 -3.07 19.11 -28.56
CA SER A 149 -2.95 19.02 -27.09
C SER A 149 -2.58 17.63 -26.59
N ASP A 150 -2.75 16.58 -27.40
CA ASP A 150 -2.32 15.22 -27.06
C ASP A 150 -0.82 14.99 -27.34
N ILE A 151 -0.11 16.02 -27.81
CA ILE A 151 1.34 16.05 -28.02
C ILE A 151 1.94 17.05 -27.01
N PRO A 152 2.34 16.59 -25.81
CA PRO A 152 2.86 17.49 -24.78
C PRO A 152 4.16 18.18 -25.21
N ALA A 153 4.33 19.46 -24.82
CA ALA A 153 5.56 20.23 -25.05
C ALA A 153 6.69 19.90 -24.05
N ASP A 154 6.78 18.64 -23.60
CA ASP A 154 7.76 18.14 -22.63
C ASP A 154 8.89 17.32 -23.29
N GLY A 155 8.94 17.31 -24.62
CA GLY A 155 9.86 16.50 -25.42
C GLY A 155 9.31 15.12 -25.79
N THR A 156 8.08 14.78 -25.41
CA THR A 156 7.40 13.59 -25.94
C THR A 156 7.04 13.78 -27.41
N THR A 157 7.27 12.74 -28.20
CA THR A 157 7.09 12.77 -29.66
C THR A 157 5.92 11.90 -30.09
N HIS A 158 5.18 12.36 -31.08
CA HIS A 158 4.09 11.61 -31.69
C HIS A 158 4.53 11.09 -33.06
N TRP A 159 4.32 9.80 -33.30
CA TRP A 159 4.56 9.21 -34.61
C TRP A 159 3.27 8.94 -35.34
N SER A 160 3.21 9.31 -36.62
CA SER A 160 2.13 8.90 -37.51
C SER A 160 1.94 7.38 -37.51
N PRO A 161 0.76 6.89 -37.96
CA PRO A 161 0.61 5.51 -38.43
C PRO A 161 1.62 5.19 -39.54
N VAL A 162 1.66 3.93 -40.00
CA VAL A 162 2.47 3.56 -41.17
C VAL A 162 1.76 4.08 -42.43
N LEU A 163 2.40 4.99 -43.16
CA LEU A 163 1.81 5.72 -44.29
C LEU A 163 2.31 5.14 -45.61
N GLU A 164 1.39 4.94 -46.57
CA GLU A 164 1.70 4.23 -47.81
C GLU A 164 2.39 5.07 -48.89
N GLY A 165 3.49 4.53 -49.43
CA GLY A 165 4.27 5.14 -50.50
C GLY A 165 5.47 5.93 -50.01
N GLU A 166 6.09 6.62 -50.96
CA GLU A 166 7.30 7.43 -50.72
C GLU A 166 7.02 8.78 -50.06
N GLY A 167 5.75 9.14 -49.85
CA GLY A 167 5.34 10.42 -49.29
C GLY A 167 4.25 10.31 -48.21
N ALA A 168 4.27 11.24 -47.27
CA ALA A 168 3.23 11.45 -46.27
C ALA A 168 2.59 12.81 -46.44
N VAL A 169 1.27 12.81 -46.51
CA VAL A 169 0.43 14.00 -46.46
C VAL A 169 0.05 14.25 -45.01
N ILE A 170 0.31 15.45 -44.52
CA ILE A 170 -0.03 15.91 -43.17
C ILE A 170 -1.01 17.06 -43.34
N GLU A 171 -2.19 17.01 -42.72
CA GLU A 171 -3.14 18.13 -42.69
C GLU A 171 -3.34 18.60 -41.25
N VAL A 172 -3.29 19.90 -41.04
CA VAL A 172 -3.59 20.55 -39.77
C VAL A 172 -4.85 21.38 -39.96
N PHE A 173 -5.86 21.11 -39.15
CA PHE A 173 -7.06 21.94 -39.01
C PHE A 173 -6.95 22.72 -37.70
N ALA A 174 -7.15 24.04 -37.75
CA ALA A 174 -7.13 24.91 -36.59
C ALA A 174 -8.51 25.60 -36.46
N ALA A 175 -9.16 25.41 -35.32
CA ALA A 175 -10.46 26.02 -35.05
C ALA A 175 -10.30 27.51 -34.70
N GLY A 176 -11.21 28.35 -35.17
CA GLY A 176 -11.24 29.78 -34.87
C GLY A 176 -11.49 30.67 -36.08
N ASP A 177 -11.59 31.98 -35.83
CA ASP A 177 -11.99 32.97 -36.84
C ASP A 177 -10.81 33.48 -37.71
N ALA A 178 -9.57 33.18 -37.33
CA ALA A 178 -8.36 33.58 -38.06
C ALA A 178 -7.36 32.41 -38.20
N PRO A 179 -6.53 32.39 -39.27
CA PRO A 179 -5.47 31.41 -39.40
C PRO A 179 -4.42 31.63 -38.30
N PRO A 180 -3.83 30.57 -37.74
CA PRO A 180 -2.84 30.70 -36.69
C PRO A 180 -1.55 31.35 -37.23
N ALA A 181 -0.95 32.23 -36.42
CA ALA A 181 0.26 32.95 -36.79
C ALA A 181 1.50 32.05 -36.92
N SER A 182 1.48 30.89 -36.27
CA SER A 182 2.56 29.89 -36.29
C SER A 182 2.00 28.54 -35.83
N LEU A 183 2.70 27.45 -36.16
CA LEU A 183 2.35 26.13 -35.65
C LEU A 183 3.07 25.86 -34.33
N PRO A 184 2.44 25.13 -33.39
CA PRO A 184 3.06 24.75 -32.13
C PRO A 184 3.96 23.52 -32.24
N PHE A 185 4.14 22.95 -33.43
CA PHE A 185 4.86 21.70 -33.63
C PHE A 185 5.74 21.71 -34.88
N SER A 186 6.76 20.87 -34.87
CA SER A 186 7.76 20.71 -35.91
C SER A 186 7.94 19.24 -36.30
N ILE A 187 8.52 19.02 -37.49
CA ILE A 187 8.86 17.66 -37.97
C ILE A 187 10.32 17.41 -37.62
N HIS A 188 10.56 16.46 -36.72
CA HIS A 188 11.90 16.12 -36.24
C HIS A 188 12.53 14.99 -37.06
N GLN A 189 11.75 13.95 -37.36
CA GLN A 189 12.26 12.69 -37.89
C GLN A 189 11.30 12.10 -38.92
N VAL A 190 11.84 11.49 -39.96
CA VAL A 190 11.11 10.59 -40.87
C VAL A 190 11.70 9.19 -40.75
N SER A 191 10.87 8.17 -40.57
CA SER A 191 11.31 6.78 -40.67
C SER A 191 11.05 6.29 -42.09
N HIS A 192 12.13 6.04 -42.85
CA HIS A 192 12.09 5.48 -44.21
C HIS A 192 11.94 3.96 -44.11
N PHE A 193 10.80 3.41 -44.52
CA PHE A 193 10.61 1.96 -44.53
C PHE A 193 11.00 1.39 -45.90
N PHE A 194 11.87 0.39 -45.86
CA PHE A 194 12.19 -0.45 -47.01
C PHE A 194 11.33 -1.73 -47.04
N VAL A 195 10.36 -1.85 -46.13
CA VAL A 195 9.29 -2.87 -46.12
C VAL A 195 7.95 -2.21 -45.84
N ALA A 196 6.95 -2.53 -46.65
CA ALA A 196 5.58 -2.07 -46.47
C ALA A 196 4.65 -3.23 -46.10
N PRO A 197 3.77 -3.08 -45.09
CA PRO A 197 2.75 -4.09 -44.75
C PRO A 197 1.84 -4.50 -45.93
N TRP A 198 1.48 -3.59 -46.84
CA TRP A 198 0.49 -3.86 -47.89
C TRP A 198 1.10 -4.24 -49.25
N ALA A 199 2.42 -4.21 -49.39
CA ALA A 199 3.06 -4.52 -50.68
C ALA A 199 2.78 -5.99 -51.06
N ALA A 200 2.40 -6.23 -52.32
CA ALA A 200 2.20 -7.59 -52.83
C ALA A 200 3.49 -8.46 -52.72
N GLU A 201 4.65 -7.80 -52.62
CA GLU A 201 5.98 -8.39 -52.44
C GLU A 201 6.51 -8.23 -51.00
N ALA A 202 5.65 -7.91 -50.01
CA ALA A 202 6.02 -7.82 -48.58
C ALA A 202 6.76 -9.08 -48.08
N GLU A 203 6.54 -10.20 -48.78
CA GLU A 203 7.18 -11.50 -48.62
C GLU A 203 8.70 -11.50 -48.82
N SER A 204 9.35 -10.46 -49.38
CA SER A 204 10.76 -10.56 -49.84
C SER A 204 11.75 -9.47 -49.36
N LEU A 205 11.30 -8.37 -48.74
CA LEU A 205 12.13 -7.14 -48.71
C LEU A 205 12.86 -6.84 -47.38
N ALA A 206 12.45 -7.38 -46.23
CA ALA A 206 13.26 -7.34 -44.99
C ALA A 206 14.11 -8.61 -44.82
N LYS A 207 13.50 -9.76 -45.09
CA LYS A 207 14.01 -11.13 -45.17
C LYS A 207 12.80 -11.93 -45.63
N ALA A 208 12.88 -12.76 -46.68
CA ALA A 208 11.74 -13.63 -46.99
C ALA A 208 11.58 -14.66 -45.87
N SER A 209 10.35 -14.89 -45.40
CA SER A 209 10.15 -15.96 -44.42
C SER A 209 10.48 -17.31 -45.09
N GLY A 210 11.13 -18.21 -44.36
CA GLY A 210 11.63 -19.44 -44.97
C GLY A 210 10.50 -20.32 -45.55
N ALA A 211 10.78 -21.06 -46.62
CA ALA A 211 9.77 -21.85 -47.35
C ALA A 211 9.04 -22.94 -46.53
N CYS A 212 9.54 -23.27 -45.33
CA CYS A 212 8.87 -24.21 -44.42
C CYS A 212 7.75 -23.56 -43.59
N GLN A 213 7.62 -22.23 -43.62
CA GLN A 213 6.59 -21.49 -42.90
C GLN A 213 5.20 -21.82 -43.44
N ILE A 214 4.22 -21.89 -42.54
CA ILE A 214 2.85 -22.28 -42.88
C ILE A 214 1.93 -21.10 -42.62
N ASP A 215 1.24 -20.60 -43.65
CA ASP A 215 0.22 -19.56 -43.45
C ASP A 215 -0.84 -20.05 -42.47
N LEU A 216 -1.24 -19.21 -41.52
CA LEU A 216 -2.22 -19.56 -40.50
C LEU A 216 -3.50 -20.13 -41.14
N ILE A 217 -3.98 -19.50 -42.22
CA ILE A 217 -5.21 -19.88 -42.94
C ILE A 217 -5.18 -21.31 -43.49
N CYS A 218 -3.99 -21.86 -43.78
CA CYS A 218 -3.83 -23.26 -44.22
C CYS A 218 -4.17 -24.28 -43.13
N ARG A 219 -4.28 -23.86 -41.86
CA ARG A 219 -4.62 -24.71 -40.72
C ARG A 219 -5.89 -24.23 -40.02
N SER A 220 -6.11 -22.92 -39.94
CA SER A 220 -7.25 -22.35 -39.22
C SER A 220 -8.57 -22.52 -39.98
N ALA A 221 -8.55 -22.67 -41.31
CA ALA A 221 -9.77 -22.87 -42.12
C ALA A 221 -10.59 -24.11 -41.70
N THR A 222 -9.94 -25.13 -41.12
CA THR A 222 -10.59 -26.36 -40.61
C THR A 222 -10.49 -26.48 -39.09
N ASN A 223 -9.94 -25.48 -38.40
CA ASN A 223 -9.73 -25.48 -36.96
C ASN A 223 -10.22 -24.16 -36.35
N ALA A 224 -11.44 -24.17 -35.81
CA ALA A 224 -12.09 -23.00 -35.25
C ALA A 224 -11.32 -22.39 -34.06
N ALA A 225 -10.73 -23.22 -33.20
CA ALA A 225 -9.93 -22.75 -32.06
C ALA A 225 -8.69 -21.99 -32.54
N LEU A 226 -8.02 -22.51 -33.58
CA LEU A 226 -6.85 -21.86 -34.18
C LEU A 226 -7.24 -20.56 -34.90
N ALA A 227 -8.38 -20.54 -35.60
CA ALA A 227 -8.92 -19.33 -36.20
C ALA A 227 -9.28 -18.27 -35.15
N GLN A 228 -9.73 -18.68 -33.97
CA GLN A 228 -10.03 -17.78 -32.86
C GLN A 228 -8.76 -17.15 -32.27
N VAL A 229 -7.78 -17.95 -31.86
CA VAL A 229 -6.55 -17.40 -31.27
C VAL A 229 -5.73 -16.60 -32.28
N GLY A 230 -5.80 -16.95 -33.57
CA GLY A 230 -5.20 -16.17 -34.65
C GLY A 230 -5.69 -14.72 -34.71
N ARG A 231 -6.93 -14.44 -34.27
CA ARG A 231 -7.51 -13.09 -34.19
C ARG A 231 -7.09 -12.32 -32.94
N ALA A 232 -6.36 -12.94 -32.01
CA ALA A 232 -5.74 -12.29 -30.86
C ALA A 232 -4.28 -11.85 -31.14
N VAL A 233 -3.65 -12.41 -32.16
CA VAL A 233 -2.25 -12.13 -32.51
C VAL A 233 -2.16 -11.02 -33.55
N ALA A 234 -1.32 -10.02 -33.26
CA ALA A 234 -1.07 -8.90 -34.15
C ALA A 234 0.43 -8.69 -34.36
N ARG A 235 0.78 -8.21 -35.56
CA ARG A 235 2.12 -7.71 -35.85
C ARG A 235 2.30 -6.33 -35.22
N MET A 236 3.50 -6.05 -34.75
CA MET A 236 3.88 -4.79 -34.11
C MET A 236 4.85 -4.02 -35.02
N THR A 237 4.64 -2.72 -35.16
CA THR A 237 5.62 -1.77 -35.72
C THR A 237 5.89 -0.68 -34.68
N PHE A 238 7.14 -0.45 -34.32
CA PHE A 238 7.51 0.50 -33.26
C PHE A 238 8.92 1.06 -33.48
N GLY A 239 9.22 2.22 -32.93
CA GLY A 239 10.57 2.77 -32.82
C GLY A 239 11.23 2.38 -31.50
N ASP A 240 12.54 2.51 -31.41
CA ASP A 240 13.34 2.21 -30.21
C ASP A 240 13.12 3.19 -29.03
N GLY A 241 12.42 4.30 -29.27
CA GLY A 241 12.19 5.35 -28.28
C GLY A 241 13.40 6.23 -28.00
N THR A 242 14.48 6.12 -28.79
CA THR A 242 15.72 6.92 -28.61
C THR A 242 15.74 8.18 -29.47
N GLY A 243 14.77 8.33 -30.38
CA GLY A 243 14.78 9.38 -31.39
C GLY A 243 15.59 9.03 -32.64
N SER A 244 16.19 7.84 -32.72
CA SER A 244 16.96 7.40 -33.90
C SER A 244 16.16 7.38 -35.20
N GLY A 245 14.83 7.29 -35.11
CA GLY A 245 13.92 7.13 -36.24
C GLY A 245 13.96 5.74 -36.89
N ALA A 246 14.73 4.81 -36.35
CA ALA A 246 14.67 3.42 -36.75
C ALA A 246 13.31 2.82 -36.34
N SER A 247 12.74 2.00 -37.22
CA SER A 247 11.52 1.25 -36.94
C SER A 247 11.79 -0.25 -36.95
N TYR A 248 11.15 -0.95 -36.03
CA TYR A 248 11.32 -2.36 -35.75
C TYR A 248 9.98 -3.10 -35.80
N LEU A 249 10.09 -4.42 -35.93
CA LEU A 249 8.98 -5.35 -36.06
C LEU A 249 9.11 -6.49 -35.06
N CYS A 250 8.00 -6.75 -34.37
CA CYS A 250 7.79 -7.91 -33.51
C CYS A 250 6.33 -8.41 -33.65
N THR A 251 5.95 -9.39 -32.84
CA THR A 251 4.60 -9.93 -32.71
C THR A 251 4.13 -9.81 -31.26
N GLY A 252 2.83 -9.67 -31.02
CA GLY A 252 2.26 -9.81 -29.69
C GLY A 252 0.86 -10.40 -29.70
N THR A 253 0.33 -10.67 -28.51
CA THR A 253 -0.95 -11.35 -28.30
C THR A 253 -1.84 -10.55 -27.36
N LEU A 254 -3.07 -10.29 -27.76
CA LEU A 254 -4.10 -9.68 -26.91
C LEU A 254 -4.59 -10.69 -25.87
N LEU A 255 -4.67 -10.29 -24.60
CA LEU A 255 -5.04 -11.17 -23.48
C LEU A 255 -6.34 -10.75 -22.83
N ASN A 256 -7.13 -11.75 -22.42
CA ASN A 256 -8.39 -11.54 -21.72
C ASN A 256 -8.19 -11.40 -20.21
N PRO A 257 -8.43 -10.23 -19.60
CA PRO A 257 -8.46 -10.12 -18.14
C PRO A 257 -9.72 -10.80 -17.55
N THR A 258 -9.65 -11.23 -16.29
CA THR A 258 -10.84 -11.66 -15.53
C THR A 258 -11.64 -10.43 -15.08
N GLY A 259 -12.91 -10.63 -14.68
CA GLY A 259 -13.73 -9.54 -14.12
C GLY A 259 -14.53 -8.71 -15.13
N GLY A 260 -14.55 -9.09 -16.41
CA GLY A 260 -15.53 -8.61 -17.39
C GLY A 260 -15.27 -7.25 -18.06
N VAL A 261 -14.20 -6.54 -17.68
CA VAL A 261 -13.76 -5.30 -18.37
C VAL A 261 -12.78 -5.68 -19.49
N ALA A 262 -13.15 -5.44 -20.74
CA ALA A 262 -12.36 -5.77 -21.92
C ALA A 262 -11.17 -4.81 -22.15
N THR A 263 -10.30 -4.67 -21.14
CA THR A 263 -9.08 -3.87 -21.26
C THR A 263 -8.12 -4.52 -22.26
N PRO A 264 -7.59 -3.79 -23.26
CA PRO A 264 -6.77 -4.36 -24.33
C PRO A 264 -5.31 -4.58 -23.88
N TYR A 265 -5.11 -5.53 -22.98
CA TYR A 265 -3.78 -5.96 -22.56
C TYR A 265 -3.09 -6.77 -23.65
N PHE A 266 -1.85 -6.43 -23.97
CA PHE A 266 -1.11 -6.97 -25.09
C PHE A 266 0.25 -7.48 -24.62
N TYR A 267 0.44 -8.80 -24.69
CA TYR A 267 1.64 -9.50 -24.25
C TYR A 267 2.66 -9.66 -25.38
N GLY A 268 3.93 -9.50 -25.07
CA GLY A 268 5.02 -9.59 -26.04
C GLY A 268 6.38 -9.89 -25.40
N ALA A 269 7.46 -9.37 -25.99
CA ALA A 269 8.83 -9.55 -25.49
C ALA A 269 9.51 -8.23 -25.09
N ALA A 270 10.25 -8.23 -23.98
CA ALA A 270 10.92 -7.03 -23.45
C ALA A 270 12.06 -6.53 -24.35
N HIS A 271 12.76 -7.43 -25.06
CA HIS A 271 13.80 -7.02 -26.03
C HIS A 271 13.23 -6.31 -27.28
N CYS A 272 11.91 -6.43 -27.52
CA CYS A 272 11.20 -5.59 -28.50
C CYS A 272 10.94 -4.20 -27.90
N ILE A 273 10.18 -4.12 -26.81
CA ILE A 273 9.82 -2.86 -26.16
C ILE A 273 10.09 -2.99 -24.66
N SER A 274 11.00 -2.17 -24.14
CA SER A 274 11.34 -2.10 -22.72
C SER A 274 11.18 -0.72 -22.09
N THR A 275 10.84 0.30 -22.88
CA THR A 275 10.69 1.69 -22.42
C THR A 275 9.33 2.25 -22.83
N GLN A 276 8.80 3.18 -22.02
CA GLN A 276 7.57 3.89 -22.35
C GLN A 276 7.71 4.71 -23.64
N ALA A 277 8.89 5.26 -23.90
CA ALA A 277 9.18 5.99 -25.14
C ALA A 277 9.00 5.10 -26.37
N ALA A 278 9.49 3.86 -26.35
CA ALA A 278 9.25 2.89 -27.43
C ALA A 278 7.77 2.49 -27.50
N ALA A 279 7.12 2.23 -26.36
CA ALA A 279 5.70 1.88 -26.31
C ALA A 279 4.77 2.97 -26.89
N ASN A 280 5.10 4.26 -26.70
CA ASN A 280 4.38 5.39 -27.30
C ASN A 280 4.34 5.33 -28.84
N THR A 281 5.33 4.69 -29.47
CA THR A 281 5.43 4.62 -30.93
C THR A 281 4.71 3.44 -31.56
N LEU A 282 4.12 2.55 -30.74
CA LEU A 282 3.56 1.28 -31.21
C LEU A 282 2.38 1.49 -32.18
N THR A 283 2.44 0.80 -33.31
CA THR A 283 1.32 0.53 -34.22
C THR A 283 1.10 -0.97 -34.29
N THR A 284 -0.15 -1.39 -34.12
CA THR A 284 -0.56 -2.80 -34.21
C THR A 284 -1.24 -3.07 -35.54
N HIS A 285 -0.98 -4.23 -36.11
CA HIS A 285 -1.45 -4.66 -37.43
C HIS A 285 -2.28 -5.94 -37.26
N TRP A 286 -3.59 -5.80 -37.33
CA TRP A 286 -4.57 -6.85 -37.09
C TRP A 286 -5.00 -7.50 -38.38
N PHE A 287 -5.37 -8.78 -38.30
CA PHE A 287 -5.82 -9.57 -39.45
C PHE A 287 -4.85 -9.51 -40.63
N TYR A 288 -3.56 -9.33 -40.34
CA TYR A 288 -2.50 -9.29 -41.33
C TYR A 288 -2.13 -10.72 -41.78
N GLU A 289 -3.04 -11.30 -42.56
CA GLU A 289 -2.97 -12.68 -43.02
C GLU A 289 -3.52 -12.79 -44.45
N ARG A 290 -3.20 -13.90 -45.12
CA ARG A 290 -3.69 -14.18 -46.47
C ARG A 290 -5.17 -14.53 -46.46
N THR A 291 -5.87 -14.20 -47.53
CA THR A 291 -7.28 -14.55 -47.75
C THR A 291 -7.52 -16.05 -47.86
N SER A 292 -6.58 -16.78 -48.49
CA SER A 292 -6.61 -18.24 -48.57
C SER A 292 -5.19 -18.81 -48.55
N CYS A 293 -5.06 -20.11 -48.30
CA CYS A 293 -3.76 -20.78 -48.20
C CYS A 293 -2.93 -20.54 -49.47
N GLY A 294 -1.74 -19.93 -49.33
CA GLY A 294 -0.85 -19.62 -50.46
C GLY A 294 -1.31 -18.51 -51.42
N SER A 295 -2.39 -17.76 -51.14
CA SER A 295 -2.79 -16.63 -52.01
C SER A 295 -1.91 -15.41 -51.80
N GLY A 296 -1.49 -14.72 -52.86
CA GLY A 296 -0.81 -13.43 -52.74
C GLY A 296 -1.69 -12.32 -52.15
N GLY A 297 -1.07 -11.39 -51.41
CA GLY A 297 -1.73 -10.18 -50.90
C GLY A 297 -2.39 -10.29 -49.52
N VAL A 298 -2.59 -9.13 -48.90
CA VAL A 298 -3.22 -9.00 -47.57
C VAL A 298 -4.75 -9.16 -47.67
N GLY A 299 -5.34 -9.88 -46.71
CA GLY A 299 -6.79 -10.02 -46.62
C GLY A 299 -7.51 -8.66 -46.45
N PRO A 300 -8.77 -8.55 -46.91
CA PRO A 300 -9.53 -7.28 -46.92
C PRO A 300 -9.89 -6.79 -45.51
N ASN A 301 -9.76 -7.65 -44.49
CA ASN A 301 -10.05 -7.33 -43.10
C ASN A 301 -8.84 -6.70 -42.38
N TYR A 302 -7.71 -6.49 -43.05
CA TYR A 302 -6.54 -5.88 -42.43
C TYR A 302 -6.83 -4.48 -41.89
N VAL A 303 -6.44 -4.26 -40.64
CA VAL A 303 -6.57 -2.96 -39.96
C VAL A 303 -5.29 -2.65 -39.21
N GLN A 304 -4.78 -1.43 -39.38
CA GLN A 304 -3.75 -0.89 -38.49
C GLN A 304 -4.39 -0.02 -37.40
N VAL A 305 -3.90 -0.14 -36.18
CA VAL A 305 -4.29 0.70 -35.04
C VAL A 305 -3.03 1.34 -34.46
N ALA A 306 -2.94 2.65 -34.61
CA ALA A 306 -1.83 3.48 -34.10
C ALA A 306 -2.20 4.12 -32.76
N GLY A 307 -1.36 5.04 -32.27
CA GLY A 307 -1.56 5.79 -31.01
C GLY A 307 -0.75 5.26 -29.83
N GLY A 308 -0.01 4.18 -30.00
CA GLY A 308 0.91 3.65 -28.99
C GLY A 308 0.22 2.87 -27.88
N ALA A 309 1.00 2.59 -26.83
CA ALA A 309 0.59 1.84 -25.66
C ALA A 309 1.21 2.40 -24.38
N THR A 310 0.56 2.10 -23.26
CA THR A 310 1.14 2.27 -21.93
C THR A 310 1.94 1.01 -21.58
N LEU A 311 3.18 1.19 -21.15
CA LEU A 311 4.05 0.13 -20.67
C LEU A 311 3.67 -0.25 -19.23
N LEU A 312 3.19 -1.47 -19.03
CA LEU A 312 2.75 -1.95 -17.72
C LEU A 312 3.79 -2.84 -17.04
N TYR A 313 4.55 -3.60 -17.83
CA TYR A 313 5.59 -4.49 -17.35
C TYR A 313 6.61 -4.77 -18.47
N ALA A 314 7.89 -4.70 -18.16
CA ALA A 314 8.96 -5.23 -19.01
C ALA A 314 10.09 -5.76 -18.13
N ASN A 315 10.56 -6.97 -18.40
CA ASN A 315 11.66 -7.57 -17.68
C ASN A 315 12.59 -8.29 -18.66
N THR A 316 13.81 -7.78 -18.82
CA THR A 316 14.79 -8.30 -19.79
C THR A 316 15.42 -9.64 -19.38
N THR A 317 15.26 -10.06 -18.12
CA THR A 317 15.77 -11.35 -17.64
C THR A 317 14.85 -12.51 -18.01
N SER A 318 13.54 -12.33 -17.85
CA SER A 318 12.49 -13.27 -18.26
C SER A 318 11.99 -13.03 -19.69
N ASP A 319 12.39 -11.90 -20.27
CA ASP A 319 11.94 -11.34 -21.55
C ASP A 319 10.43 -11.13 -21.67
N GLY A 320 9.70 -11.09 -20.55
CA GLY A 320 8.26 -10.83 -20.54
C GLY A 320 7.93 -9.34 -20.69
N LEU A 321 6.89 -9.03 -21.47
CA LEU A 321 6.34 -7.68 -21.69
C LEU A 321 4.82 -7.72 -21.58
N LEU A 322 4.24 -6.74 -20.86
CA LEU A 322 2.82 -6.43 -20.90
C LEU A 322 2.60 -4.94 -21.21
N LEU A 323 1.77 -4.69 -22.20
CA LEU A 323 1.32 -3.37 -22.62
C LEU A 323 -0.19 -3.23 -22.44
N GLN A 324 -0.68 -2.00 -22.28
CA GLN A 324 -2.08 -1.66 -22.52
C GLN A 324 -2.17 -0.78 -23.76
N LEU A 325 -2.87 -1.26 -24.79
CA LEU A 325 -3.06 -0.49 -26.02
C LEU A 325 -3.93 0.74 -25.74
N ARG A 326 -3.54 1.91 -26.28
CA ARG A 326 -4.38 3.12 -26.20
C ARG A 326 -5.51 3.09 -27.23
N GLY A 327 -5.19 2.59 -28.43
CA GLY A 327 -6.19 2.34 -29.47
C GLY A 327 -7.03 1.10 -29.12
N THR A 328 -8.34 1.18 -29.40
CA THR A 328 -9.23 0.03 -29.25
C THR A 328 -8.92 -1.00 -30.35
N PRO A 329 -8.72 -2.29 -30.01
CA PRO A 329 -8.56 -3.33 -31.02
C PRO A 329 -9.78 -3.38 -31.97
N PRO A 330 -9.58 -3.72 -33.25
CA PRO A 330 -10.66 -3.68 -34.23
C PRO A 330 -11.73 -4.75 -33.97
N ALA A 331 -12.93 -4.49 -34.49
CA ALA A 331 -14.03 -5.45 -34.43
C ALA A 331 -13.61 -6.82 -35.02
N GLY A 332 -13.98 -7.89 -34.34
CA GLY A 332 -13.59 -9.26 -34.70
C GLY A 332 -12.29 -9.73 -34.05
N ALA A 333 -11.54 -8.86 -33.37
CA ALA A 333 -10.39 -9.26 -32.58
C ALA A 333 -10.82 -10.09 -31.36
N ILE A 334 -9.94 -10.97 -30.91
CA ILE A 334 -10.16 -11.85 -29.76
C ILE A 334 -9.19 -11.48 -28.64
N LEU A 335 -9.69 -11.41 -27.42
CA LEU A 335 -8.88 -11.45 -26.21
C LEU A 335 -8.56 -12.92 -25.94
N ALA A 336 -7.30 -13.35 -26.10
CA ALA A 336 -6.92 -14.74 -25.89
C ALA A 336 -6.99 -15.11 -24.40
N GLY A 337 -7.41 -16.34 -24.13
CA GLY A 337 -7.26 -16.96 -22.82
C GLY A 337 -5.78 -17.17 -22.47
N TRP A 338 -5.51 -17.44 -21.20
CA TRP A 338 -4.17 -17.67 -20.68
C TRP A 338 -4.21 -18.64 -19.49
N ASP A 339 -3.09 -19.32 -19.24
CA ASP A 339 -2.95 -20.28 -18.14
C ASP A 339 -1.58 -20.11 -17.49
N SER A 340 -1.58 -19.75 -16.20
CA SER A 340 -0.38 -19.52 -15.41
C SER A 340 0.25 -20.79 -14.84
N ALA A 341 -0.28 -21.97 -15.15
CA ALA A 341 0.30 -23.24 -14.72
C ALA A 341 1.67 -23.46 -15.36
N THR A 342 2.60 -24.03 -14.59
CA THR A 342 3.88 -24.48 -15.10
C THR A 342 3.68 -25.52 -16.21
N LEU A 343 4.27 -25.28 -17.39
CA LEU A 343 4.26 -26.22 -18.50
C LEU A 343 5.03 -27.50 -18.14
N THR A 344 4.48 -28.66 -18.46
CA THR A 344 5.13 -29.96 -18.27
C THR A 344 5.84 -30.42 -19.55
N ASN A 345 6.92 -31.18 -19.38
CA ASN A 345 7.71 -31.69 -20.50
C ASN A 345 6.86 -32.57 -21.44
N GLY A 346 7.05 -32.39 -22.74
CA GLY A 346 6.28 -33.05 -23.79
C GLY A 346 4.90 -32.45 -24.08
N THR A 347 4.47 -31.39 -23.37
CA THR A 347 3.18 -30.73 -23.65
C THR A 347 3.17 -30.17 -25.07
N PRO A 348 2.22 -30.58 -25.94
CA PRO A 348 2.07 -30.00 -27.27
C PRO A 348 1.63 -28.54 -27.19
N PHE A 349 2.21 -27.68 -28.02
CA PHE A 349 1.77 -26.29 -28.17
C PHE A 349 1.70 -25.90 -29.65
N THR A 350 1.10 -24.74 -29.89
CA THR A 350 1.06 -24.05 -31.18
C THR A 350 1.59 -22.64 -31.01
N ALA A 351 2.43 -22.17 -31.92
CA ALA A 351 2.85 -20.78 -31.98
C ALA A 351 2.19 -20.09 -33.17
N VAL A 352 1.69 -18.87 -32.97
CA VAL A 352 1.10 -18.03 -34.02
C VAL A 352 1.88 -16.73 -34.08
N HIS A 353 2.48 -16.42 -35.23
CA HIS A 353 3.55 -15.41 -35.31
C HIS A 353 3.68 -14.73 -36.68
N HIS A 354 4.47 -13.65 -36.75
CA HIS A 354 4.80 -12.94 -38.00
C HIS A 354 6.30 -13.02 -38.31
N PRO A 355 6.77 -14.15 -38.87
CA PRO A 355 8.19 -14.35 -39.18
C PRO A 355 8.60 -13.44 -40.33
N ALA A 356 9.75 -12.82 -40.22
CA ALA A 356 10.33 -11.89 -41.21
C ALA A 356 9.44 -10.67 -41.56
N GLY A 357 8.39 -10.43 -40.77
CA GLY A 357 7.36 -9.44 -41.09
C GLY A 357 6.33 -9.88 -42.12
N ASP A 358 6.36 -11.16 -42.50
CA ASP A 358 5.42 -11.81 -43.39
C ASP A 358 4.02 -11.93 -42.75
N PHE A 359 3.05 -12.37 -43.57
CA PHE A 359 1.72 -12.73 -43.14
C PHE A 359 1.75 -13.71 -41.97
N LYS A 360 0.70 -13.68 -41.17
CA LYS A 360 0.57 -14.52 -39.98
C LYS A 360 0.77 -16.00 -40.32
N LYS A 361 1.70 -16.64 -39.63
CA LYS A 361 2.05 -18.05 -39.76
C LYS A 361 1.71 -18.83 -38.50
N VAL A 362 1.79 -20.15 -38.60
CA VAL A 362 1.63 -21.09 -37.50
C VAL A 362 2.78 -22.11 -37.48
N SER A 363 3.20 -22.48 -36.27
CA SER A 363 4.22 -23.53 -36.03
C SER A 363 3.78 -24.47 -34.91
N PHE A 364 4.14 -25.74 -35.01
CA PHE A 364 3.74 -26.78 -34.07
C PHE A 364 4.96 -27.44 -33.41
N GLY A 365 4.83 -27.75 -32.14
CA GLY A 365 5.91 -28.34 -31.36
C GLY A 365 5.46 -28.82 -29.99
N ALA A 366 6.42 -29.17 -29.15
CA ALA A 366 6.20 -29.55 -27.76
C ALA A 366 7.26 -28.93 -26.83
N MET A 367 6.91 -28.77 -25.56
CA MET A 367 7.83 -28.30 -24.52
C MET A 367 8.93 -29.36 -24.31
N ASP A 368 10.18 -28.92 -24.30
CA ASP A 368 11.38 -29.77 -24.20
C ASP A 368 12.31 -29.30 -23.07
N GLY A 369 11.72 -29.08 -21.91
CA GLY A 369 12.39 -28.66 -20.69
C GLY A 369 12.52 -27.14 -20.52
N PHE A 370 13.21 -26.77 -19.45
CA PHE A 370 13.51 -25.38 -19.13
C PHE A 370 14.98 -25.08 -19.33
N GLY A 371 15.29 -23.88 -19.81
CA GLY A 371 16.67 -23.45 -20.04
C GLY A 371 16.84 -21.94 -19.95
N ASN A 372 18.06 -21.49 -20.23
CA ASN A 372 18.38 -20.08 -20.39
C ASN A 372 19.22 -19.88 -21.66
N PRO A 373 18.80 -19.02 -22.59
CA PRO A 373 19.54 -18.72 -23.81
C PRO A 373 20.95 -18.17 -23.58
N ARG A 374 21.22 -17.56 -22.42
CA ARG A 374 22.45 -16.79 -22.14
C ARG A 374 23.26 -17.27 -20.94
N GLY A 375 23.05 -18.50 -20.48
CA GLY A 375 23.83 -19.04 -19.36
C GLY A 375 23.20 -20.25 -18.70
N THR A 376 23.57 -20.48 -17.45
CA THR A 376 22.97 -21.53 -16.60
C THR A 376 21.67 -21.00 -15.97
N GLY A 377 20.57 -21.75 -16.09
CA GLY A 377 19.26 -21.37 -15.52
C GLY A 377 18.06 -22.01 -16.22
N THR A 378 16.86 -21.78 -15.69
CA THR A 378 15.61 -22.45 -16.12
C THR A 378 14.45 -21.45 -16.35
N ASN A 379 14.80 -20.22 -16.75
CA ASN A 379 13.88 -19.08 -16.85
C ASN A 379 12.99 -19.11 -18.10
N TYR A 380 13.29 -19.97 -19.07
CA TYR A 380 12.58 -20.07 -20.35
C TYR A 380 12.10 -21.49 -20.61
N VAL A 381 10.95 -21.58 -21.28
CA VAL A 381 10.47 -22.81 -21.92
C VAL A 381 11.29 -23.05 -23.18
N ILE A 382 11.87 -24.24 -23.32
CA ILE A 382 12.48 -24.67 -24.57
C ILE A 382 11.40 -25.29 -25.45
N SER A 383 11.20 -24.75 -26.65
CA SER A 383 10.26 -25.28 -27.64
C SER A 383 10.99 -26.22 -28.59
N ARG A 384 10.50 -27.45 -28.82
CA ARG A 384 11.01 -28.34 -29.89
C ARG A 384 10.02 -28.38 -31.04
N TRP A 385 10.43 -27.95 -32.23
CA TRP A 385 9.53 -27.85 -33.38
C TRP A 385 9.41 -29.18 -34.13
N SER A 386 8.17 -29.60 -34.37
CA SER A 386 7.84 -30.74 -35.22
C SER A 386 7.46 -30.30 -36.64
N GLU A 387 6.87 -29.12 -36.78
CA GLU A 387 6.40 -28.57 -38.04
C GLU A 387 6.53 -27.04 -38.05
N SER A 388 7.14 -26.50 -39.12
CA SER A 388 7.54 -25.08 -39.22
C SER A 388 8.51 -24.64 -38.09
N VAL A 389 8.85 -23.36 -38.03
CA VAL A 389 9.76 -22.72 -37.05
C VAL A 389 9.35 -21.26 -36.82
N VAL A 390 10.14 -20.48 -36.07
CA VAL A 390 9.99 -19.02 -35.91
C VAL A 390 11.20 -18.28 -36.47
N GLU A 391 11.05 -17.00 -36.86
CA GLU A 391 12.13 -16.20 -37.47
C GLU A 391 12.11 -14.75 -36.97
N GLY A 392 13.03 -13.91 -37.47
CA GLY A 392 13.11 -12.49 -37.12
C GLY A 392 11.79 -11.77 -37.38
N GLY A 393 11.06 -11.29 -36.38
CA GLY A 393 9.72 -10.71 -36.45
C GLY A 393 8.73 -11.47 -35.57
N SER A 394 9.01 -12.75 -35.32
CA SER A 394 8.22 -13.60 -34.43
C SER A 394 8.43 -13.26 -32.94
N SER A 395 9.45 -12.47 -32.58
CA SER A 395 9.70 -12.07 -31.18
C SER A 395 8.43 -11.54 -30.51
N GLY A 396 8.16 -12.00 -29.28
CA GLY A 396 6.95 -11.67 -28.52
C GLY A 396 5.70 -12.48 -28.88
N SER A 397 5.72 -13.25 -29.97
CA SER A 397 4.61 -14.14 -30.34
C SER A 397 4.32 -15.18 -29.25
N GLY A 398 3.04 -15.50 -29.08
CA GLY A 398 2.61 -16.46 -28.06
C GLY A 398 2.85 -17.91 -28.45
N ILE A 399 3.20 -18.75 -27.48
CA ILE A 399 2.91 -20.19 -27.52
C ILE A 399 1.61 -20.48 -26.78
N PHE A 400 0.81 -21.37 -27.35
CA PHE A 400 -0.52 -21.69 -26.86
C PHE A 400 -0.68 -23.20 -26.69
N THR A 401 -1.28 -23.60 -25.57
CA THR A 401 -1.75 -24.98 -25.36
C THR A 401 -3.25 -25.05 -25.57
N LEU A 402 -3.74 -26.19 -26.06
CA LEU A 402 -5.17 -26.41 -26.19
C LEU A 402 -5.75 -26.83 -24.83
N ALA A 403 -6.64 -26.01 -24.27
CA ALA A 403 -7.39 -26.28 -23.05
C ALA A 403 -8.87 -26.47 -23.42
N GLY A 404 -9.35 -27.72 -23.41
CA GLY A 404 -10.68 -28.03 -23.94
C GLY A 404 -10.76 -27.75 -25.44
N SER A 405 -11.55 -26.74 -25.82
CA SER A 405 -11.78 -26.35 -27.23
C SER A 405 -11.16 -25.00 -27.60
N GLU A 406 -10.25 -24.46 -26.79
CA GLU A 406 -9.61 -23.16 -27.05
C GLU A 406 -8.11 -23.16 -26.75
N TYR A 407 -7.41 -22.21 -27.33
CA TYR A 407 -5.98 -22.00 -27.12
C TYR A 407 -5.74 -20.96 -26.04
N VAL A 408 -4.92 -21.31 -25.05
CA VAL A 408 -4.53 -20.43 -23.94
C VAL A 408 -3.04 -20.12 -23.99
N LEU A 409 -2.67 -18.85 -23.81
CA LEU A 409 -1.28 -18.39 -23.82
C LEU A 409 -0.47 -19.01 -22.67
N ARG A 410 0.76 -19.44 -22.98
CA ARG A 410 1.74 -20.01 -22.02
C ARG A 410 3.11 -19.31 -21.99
N GLY A 411 3.33 -18.31 -22.84
CA GLY A 411 4.60 -17.56 -22.90
C GLY A 411 4.78 -16.81 -24.22
N GLY A 412 5.77 -15.91 -24.29
CA GLY A 412 6.12 -15.11 -25.47
C GLY A 412 7.53 -15.41 -25.97
N LEU A 413 7.74 -15.37 -27.28
CA LEU A 413 9.02 -15.75 -27.90
C LEU A 413 10.14 -14.77 -27.55
N GLN A 414 11.23 -15.29 -26.98
CA GLN A 414 12.50 -14.57 -26.85
C GLN A 414 13.34 -14.70 -28.12
N GLY A 415 13.45 -15.91 -28.64
CA GLY A 415 14.29 -16.23 -29.81
C GLY A 415 14.97 -17.58 -29.65
N GLY A 416 15.96 -17.85 -30.50
CA GLY A 416 16.62 -19.15 -30.53
C GLY A 416 17.09 -19.56 -31.92
N PRO A 417 17.84 -20.67 -32.04
CA PRO A 417 18.60 -20.99 -33.24
C PRO A 417 17.77 -21.47 -34.43
N SER A 418 16.45 -21.63 -34.31
CA SER A 418 15.65 -22.22 -35.37
C SER A 418 15.63 -21.37 -36.65
N SER A 419 15.52 -22.08 -37.77
CA SER A 419 15.30 -21.57 -39.12
C SER A 419 14.82 -22.72 -40.01
N CYS A 420 14.25 -22.43 -41.18
CA CYS A 420 13.77 -23.50 -42.07
C CYS A 420 14.87 -24.46 -42.54
N THR A 421 16.11 -23.97 -42.60
CA THR A 421 17.30 -24.75 -42.98
C THR A 421 18.10 -25.26 -41.78
N ALA A 422 17.65 -24.99 -40.54
CA ALA A 422 18.32 -25.50 -39.35
C ALA A 422 18.29 -27.03 -39.31
N ALA A 423 19.43 -27.63 -38.94
CA ALA A 423 19.52 -29.03 -38.60
C ALA A 423 18.53 -29.38 -37.46
N THR A 424 18.06 -30.62 -37.41
CA THR A 424 17.04 -31.07 -36.46
C THR A 424 17.39 -30.76 -35.00
N SER A 425 18.67 -30.87 -34.62
CA SER A 425 19.16 -30.52 -33.28
C SER A 425 18.96 -29.04 -32.90
N ASN A 426 18.92 -28.16 -33.90
CA ASN A 426 18.76 -26.71 -33.74
C ASN A 426 17.34 -26.22 -34.05
N ARG A 427 16.36 -27.13 -34.24
CA ARG A 427 14.94 -26.78 -34.38
C ARG A 427 14.28 -26.56 -33.02
N TYR A 428 14.79 -25.57 -32.29
CA TYR A 428 14.23 -25.16 -31.01
C TYR A 428 14.38 -23.65 -30.78
N ASP A 429 13.59 -23.11 -29.85
CA ASP A 429 13.62 -21.72 -29.41
C ASP A 429 13.26 -21.60 -27.92
N TYR A 430 13.33 -20.39 -27.39
CA TYR A 430 13.07 -20.04 -26.00
C TYR A 430 11.87 -19.11 -25.88
N TYR A 431 10.95 -19.47 -24.99
CA TYR A 431 9.78 -18.65 -24.66
C TYR A 431 9.81 -18.25 -23.19
N SER A 432 9.43 -17.01 -22.89
CA SER A 432 9.27 -16.53 -21.51
C SER A 432 8.33 -17.47 -20.76
N ARG A 433 8.69 -17.85 -19.53
CA ARG A 433 7.80 -18.63 -18.66
C ARG A 433 6.64 -17.80 -18.14
N PHE A 434 5.42 -18.00 -18.68
CA PHE A 434 4.26 -17.24 -18.24
C PHE A 434 3.93 -17.50 -16.76
N ASP A 435 4.21 -18.70 -16.25
CA ASP A 435 4.11 -19.03 -14.81
C ASP A 435 5.05 -18.19 -13.92
N GLN A 436 6.20 -17.76 -14.45
CA GLN A 436 7.14 -16.88 -13.74
C GLN A 436 6.85 -15.39 -13.95
N VAL A 437 6.29 -15.01 -15.10
CA VAL A 437 5.91 -13.62 -15.41
C VAL A 437 4.59 -13.23 -14.75
N PHE A 438 3.63 -14.15 -14.71
CA PHE A 438 2.26 -13.92 -14.24
C PHE A 438 2.16 -13.25 -12.86
N PRO A 439 2.92 -13.66 -11.82
CA PRO A 439 2.87 -13.01 -10.52
C PRO A 439 3.12 -11.49 -10.55
N ALA A 440 3.93 -10.99 -11.49
CA ALA A 440 4.20 -9.55 -11.62
C ALA A 440 3.10 -8.79 -12.37
N ILE A 441 2.33 -9.49 -13.20
CA ILE A 441 1.30 -8.91 -14.07
C ILE A 441 -0.14 -9.28 -13.67
N ARG A 442 -0.30 -10.01 -12.55
CA ARG A 442 -1.58 -10.52 -12.05
C ARG A 442 -2.64 -9.44 -11.86
N GLN A 443 -2.30 -8.23 -11.41
CA GLN A 443 -3.21 -7.07 -11.27
C GLN A 443 -4.00 -6.78 -12.53
N TYR A 444 -3.36 -6.96 -13.67
CA TYR A 444 -3.94 -6.58 -14.95
C TYR A 444 -4.83 -7.71 -15.46
N LEU A 445 -4.36 -8.95 -15.37
CA LEU A 445 -5.05 -10.09 -15.97
C LEU A 445 -6.04 -10.77 -15.03
N ASN A 446 -5.85 -10.69 -13.71
CA ASN A 446 -6.76 -11.26 -12.72
C ASN A 446 -7.04 -10.31 -11.53
N PRO A 447 -7.60 -9.11 -11.78
CA PRO A 447 -7.83 -8.11 -10.74
C PRO A 447 -8.82 -8.57 -9.66
N SER A 448 -9.83 -9.39 -10.00
CA SER A 448 -10.80 -9.90 -9.02
C SER A 448 -10.21 -10.96 -8.08
N ALA A 449 -9.05 -11.53 -8.41
CA ALA A 449 -8.29 -12.36 -7.49
C ALA A 449 -7.30 -11.53 -6.65
N CYS A 450 -7.28 -10.21 -6.80
CA CYS A 450 -6.60 -9.34 -5.87
C CYS A 450 -7.45 -9.19 -4.60
N SER A 451 -7.03 -9.87 -3.55
CA SER A 451 -7.50 -9.59 -2.20
C SER A 451 -6.65 -8.46 -1.63
N TYR A 452 -7.29 -7.36 -1.26
CA TYR A 452 -6.64 -6.31 -0.48
C TYR A 452 -7.14 -6.42 0.96
N SER A 453 -6.22 -6.42 1.90
CA SER A 453 -6.54 -6.21 3.30
C SER A 453 -5.73 -5.04 3.81
N LEU A 454 -6.41 -4.12 4.48
CA LEU A 454 -5.82 -2.93 5.04
C LEU A 454 -5.57 -3.16 6.52
N SER A 455 -4.35 -2.86 6.97
CA SER A 455 -4.01 -2.88 8.38
C SER A 455 -3.37 -1.54 8.76
N PRO A 456 -4.08 -0.68 9.51
CA PRO A 456 -5.49 -0.82 9.93
C PRO A 456 -6.47 -0.55 8.77
N ASN A 457 -7.72 -1.00 8.87
CA ASN A 457 -8.80 -0.71 7.90
C ASN A 457 -9.61 0.56 8.23
N SER A 458 -9.34 1.17 9.39
CA SER A 458 -9.88 2.48 9.78
C SER A 458 -8.97 3.11 10.83
N ILE A 459 -9.07 4.41 11.02
CA ILE A 459 -8.34 5.14 12.05
C ILE A 459 -9.17 6.29 12.61
N THR A 460 -8.91 6.63 13.87
CA THR A 460 -9.35 7.89 14.46
C THR A 460 -8.14 8.75 14.77
N VAL A 461 -8.12 9.99 14.29
CA VAL A 461 -7.06 10.97 14.53
C VAL A 461 -7.57 12.16 15.34
N GLY A 462 -6.68 12.81 16.08
CA GLY A 462 -7.00 14.02 16.83
C GLY A 462 -7.36 15.21 15.95
N ALA A 463 -7.82 16.29 16.57
CA ALA A 463 -8.30 17.47 15.87
C ALA A 463 -7.20 18.28 15.16
N ASN A 464 -5.92 18.04 15.45
CA ASN A 464 -4.80 18.67 14.74
C ASN A 464 -4.56 18.02 13.37
N ALA A 465 -3.75 18.68 12.54
CA ALA A 465 -3.25 18.07 11.32
C ALA A 465 -2.43 16.82 11.66
N ALA A 466 -2.59 15.76 10.89
CA ALA A 466 -1.95 14.47 11.12
C ALA A 466 -1.49 13.85 9.80
N SER A 467 -0.55 12.93 9.87
CA SER A 467 -0.20 12.04 8.77
C SER A 467 -0.11 10.62 9.29
N GLY A 468 -0.43 9.65 8.46
CA GLY A 468 -0.40 8.25 8.85
C GLY A 468 -0.03 7.34 7.70
N THR A 469 0.17 6.07 8.03
CA THR A 469 0.36 5.02 7.05
C THR A 469 -0.65 3.91 7.24
N VAL A 470 -0.96 3.19 6.17
CA VAL A 470 -1.75 1.97 6.18
C VAL A 470 -1.00 0.90 5.40
N ALA A 471 -0.81 -0.27 6.02
CA ALA A 471 -0.27 -1.42 5.31
C ALA A 471 -1.36 -1.97 4.38
N VAL A 472 -1.03 -2.06 3.11
CA VAL A 472 -1.85 -2.73 2.11
C VAL A 472 -1.26 -4.11 1.90
N THR A 473 -1.92 -5.15 2.38
CA THR A 473 -1.55 -6.52 2.02
C THR A 473 -2.34 -6.88 0.77
N SER A 474 -1.62 -7.26 -0.27
CA SER A 474 -2.23 -7.81 -1.47
C SER A 474 -1.32 -8.86 -2.10
N THR A 475 -1.90 -9.70 -2.95
CA THR A 475 -1.15 -10.67 -3.74
C THR A 475 -0.12 -9.94 -4.62
N ALA A 476 1.03 -10.58 -4.87
CA ALA A 476 2.07 -10.00 -5.72
C ALA A 476 1.46 -9.51 -7.05
N GLY A 477 1.89 -8.31 -7.43
CA GLY A 477 1.40 -7.67 -8.64
C GLY A 477 -0.05 -7.22 -8.56
N CYS A 478 -0.64 -6.90 -7.40
CA CYS A 478 -1.99 -6.29 -7.27
C CYS A 478 -1.90 -4.78 -7.00
N ALA A 479 -2.28 -3.92 -7.95
CA ALA A 479 -2.15 -2.47 -7.84
C ALA A 479 -3.19 -1.88 -6.88
N TRP A 480 -2.80 -0.91 -6.08
CA TRP A 480 -3.71 -0.11 -5.27
C TRP A 480 -3.46 1.38 -5.58
N ASN A 481 -4.51 2.03 -6.09
CA ASN A 481 -4.54 3.44 -6.49
C ASN A 481 -5.56 4.17 -5.61
N PRO A 482 -5.13 4.74 -4.49
CA PRO A 482 -6.01 5.29 -3.47
C PRO A 482 -6.76 6.53 -3.96
N THR A 483 -8.02 6.66 -3.60
CA THR A 483 -8.80 7.88 -3.87
C THR A 483 -9.50 8.35 -2.59
N SER A 484 -9.47 9.66 -2.31
CA SER A 484 -10.17 10.26 -1.17
C SER A 484 -11.51 10.83 -1.59
N ASN A 485 -12.52 10.71 -0.72
CA ASN A 485 -13.81 11.38 -0.90
C ASN A 485 -13.87 12.80 -0.31
N GLN A 486 -12.83 13.25 0.39
CA GLN A 486 -12.79 14.56 1.04
C GLN A 486 -11.44 15.24 0.85
N SER A 487 -11.42 16.55 0.61
CA SER A 487 -10.19 17.31 0.33
C SER A 487 -9.26 17.47 1.54
N TRP A 488 -9.77 17.30 2.77
CA TRP A 488 -8.97 17.37 4.00
C TRP A 488 -8.24 16.06 4.34
N LEU A 489 -8.54 14.96 3.63
CA LEU A 489 -7.82 13.69 3.70
C LEU A 489 -7.16 13.43 2.34
N THR A 490 -5.83 13.41 2.27
CA THR A 490 -5.10 13.31 0.99
C THR A 490 -4.04 12.21 1.03
N THR A 491 -3.67 11.70 -0.14
CA THR A 491 -2.57 10.75 -0.31
C THR A 491 -1.99 10.90 -1.71
N SER A 492 -0.68 10.71 -1.84
CA SER A 492 0.03 10.61 -3.11
C SER A 492 0.63 9.22 -3.33
N SER A 493 0.36 8.28 -2.41
CA SER A 493 0.92 6.93 -2.46
C SER A 493 0.15 6.06 -3.45
N THR A 494 0.88 5.39 -4.32
CA THR A 494 0.38 4.31 -5.19
C THR A 494 1.32 3.12 -5.09
N GLY A 495 0.84 1.90 -5.29
CA GLY A 495 1.71 0.73 -5.26
C GLY A 495 1.10 -0.51 -5.89
N SER A 496 1.87 -1.60 -5.90
CA SER A 496 1.50 -2.90 -6.42
C SER A 496 2.02 -4.00 -5.49
N GLY A 497 1.21 -5.03 -5.24
CA GLY A 497 1.50 -6.05 -4.24
C GLY A 497 1.36 -5.53 -2.82
N SER A 498 1.93 -6.26 -1.85
CA SER A 498 1.92 -5.81 -0.46
C SER A 498 2.87 -4.61 -0.29
N GLY A 499 2.43 -3.57 0.41
CA GLY A 499 3.19 -2.35 0.61
C GLY A 499 2.57 -1.40 1.62
N THR A 500 3.09 -0.18 1.70
CA THR A 500 2.64 0.82 2.66
C THR A 500 2.19 2.08 1.92
N LEU A 501 0.98 2.54 2.25
CA LEU A 501 0.40 3.78 1.75
C LEU A 501 0.49 4.86 2.83
N SER A 502 0.93 6.05 2.47
CA SER A 502 0.95 7.23 3.36
C SER A 502 -0.18 8.19 3.03
N TYR A 503 -0.83 8.76 4.04
CA TYR A 503 -1.88 9.77 3.89
C TYR A 503 -1.68 10.93 4.86
N SER A 504 -2.32 12.07 4.57
CA SER A 504 -2.33 13.25 5.41
C SER A 504 -3.76 13.74 5.68
N VAL A 505 -3.97 14.32 6.85
CA VAL A 505 -5.23 14.80 7.38
C VAL A 505 -5.04 16.26 7.81
N ALA A 506 -5.78 17.20 7.23
CA ALA A 506 -5.73 18.61 7.63
C ALA A 506 -6.38 18.81 9.02
N ALA A 507 -6.01 19.87 9.76
CA ALA A 507 -6.60 20.14 11.08
C ALA A 507 -8.13 20.39 11.03
N ASN A 508 -8.82 20.03 12.11
CA ASN A 508 -10.26 20.18 12.32
C ASN A 508 -10.57 21.04 13.55
N THR A 509 -10.98 22.28 13.33
CA THR A 509 -11.39 23.23 14.38
C THR A 509 -12.88 23.15 14.73
N GLY A 510 -13.65 22.30 14.04
CA GLY A 510 -15.10 22.14 14.19
C GLY A 510 -15.49 20.89 14.95
N ALA A 511 -16.69 20.36 14.69
CA ALA A 511 -17.14 19.07 15.21
C ALA A 511 -16.39 17.89 14.57
N THR A 512 -16.43 16.72 15.20
CA THR A 512 -15.86 15.47 14.65
C THR A 512 -16.38 15.20 13.24
N ARG A 513 -15.48 14.85 12.33
CA ARG A 513 -15.76 14.63 10.90
C ARG A 513 -15.18 13.30 10.42
N THR A 514 -15.71 12.75 9.33
CA THR A 514 -15.27 11.47 8.76
C THR A 514 -15.01 11.58 7.26
N ALA A 515 -14.03 10.82 6.78
CA ALA A 515 -13.68 10.67 5.36
C ALA A 515 -13.20 9.24 5.10
N THR A 516 -13.14 8.84 3.83
CA THR A 516 -12.72 7.51 3.42
C THR A 516 -11.68 7.62 2.30
N LEU A 517 -10.58 6.87 2.43
CA LEU A 517 -9.70 6.53 1.32
C LEU A 517 -10.12 5.17 0.76
N SER A 518 -10.50 5.10 -0.52
CA SER A 518 -10.72 3.82 -1.21
C SER A 518 -9.39 3.30 -1.74
N ILE A 519 -8.89 2.18 -1.22
CA ILE A 519 -7.56 1.62 -1.50
C ILE A 519 -7.71 0.21 -2.05
N GLY A 520 -7.42 0.02 -3.35
CA GLY A 520 -7.67 -1.27 -4.01
C GLY A 520 -9.15 -1.70 -3.93
N GLY A 521 -10.07 -0.73 -3.82
CA GLY A 521 -11.51 -0.97 -3.62
C GLY A 521 -11.94 -1.24 -2.18
N VAL A 522 -11.01 -1.34 -1.21
CA VAL A 522 -11.33 -1.50 0.22
C VAL A 522 -11.39 -0.12 0.89
N PRO A 523 -12.45 0.19 1.66
CA PRO A 523 -12.54 1.46 2.37
C PRO A 523 -11.57 1.50 3.55
N PHE A 524 -10.83 2.61 3.65
CA PHE A 524 -10.08 3.01 4.83
C PHE A 524 -10.73 4.25 5.43
N ASP A 525 -11.48 4.07 6.50
CA ASP A 525 -12.24 5.14 7.14
C ASP A 525 -11.38 5.93 8.12
N VAL A 526 -11.35 7.24 7.97
CA VAL A 526 -10.64 8.20 8.84
C VAL A 526 -11.67 9.05 9.56
N THR A 527 -11.75 8.90 10.88
CA THR A 527 -12.50 9.81 11.75
C THR A 527 -11.55 10.82 12.37
N GLN A 528 -11.81 12.12 12.19
CA GLN A 528 -11.03 13.18 12.80
C GLN A 528 -11.85 13.90 13.86
N GLN A 529 -11.36 13.92 15.10
CA GLN A 529 -12.00 14.61 16.22
C GLN A 529 -12.03 16.14 16.05
N GLY A 530 -12.88 16.82 16.82
CA GLY A 530 -12.94 18.30 16.93
C GLY A 530 -12.25 18.85 18.19
N THR A 531 -11.92 20.14 18.23
CA THR A 531 -11.23 20.80 19.37
C THR A 531 -12.14 21.29 20.52
N SER A 532 -13.25 20.61 20.85
CA SER A 532 -14.07 21.02 22.00
C SER A 532 -13.53 20.44 23.32
N GLY A 533 -12.83 21.24 24.12
CA GLY A 533 -12.44 20.88 25.49
C GLY A 533 -13.61 21.09 26.46
N THR A 534 -14.03 20.05 27.18
CA THR A 534 -15.06 20.13 28.23
C THR A 534 -14.50 20.81 29.48
N ASN A 535 -15.23 21.78 30.03
CA ASN A 535 -14.95 22.41 31.32
C ASN A 535 -15.03 21.36 32.45
N LEU A 536 -14.01 21.28 33.30
CA LEU A 536 -13.90 20.30 34.39
C LEU A 536 -14.73 20.67 35.62
N VAL A 537 -15.22 21.91 35.69
CA VAL A 537 -16.17 22.36 36.71
C VAL A 537 -17.59 22.15 36.19
N ALA A 538 -18.39 21.41 36.94
CA ALA A 538 -19.82 21.26 36.69
C ALA A 538 -20.57 22.53 37.15
N ASN A 539 -21.62 22.91 36.41
CA ASN A 539 -22.42 24.10 36.71
C ASN A 539 -21.56 25.36 36.88
N ALA A 540 -20.66 25.58 35.91
CA ALA A 540 -19.63 26.62 35.91
C ALA A 540 -20.16 28.07 35.94
N GLY A 541 -21.35 28.31 35.38
CA GLY A 541 -22.06 29.59 35.45
C GLY A 541 -23.24 29.58 36.41
N PHE A 542 -23.33 28.60 37.31
CA PHE A 542 -24.37 28.52 38.36
C PHE A 542 -25.85 28.43 37.92
N GLU A 543 -26.13 28.35 36.62
CA GLU A 543 -27.49 28.33 36.02
C GLU A 543 -28.40 27.18 36.47
N THR A 544 -27.88 26.22 37.22
CA THR A 544 -28.67 25.15 37.87
C THR A 544 -28.70 25.29 39.41
N GLY A 545 -28.56 26.51 39.92
CA GLY A 545 -28.55 26.82 41.35
C GLY A 545 -27.33 26.23 42.05
N SER A 546 -27.51 25.72 43.27
CA SER A 546 -26.40 25.12 44.06
C SER A 546 -26.03 23.70 43.62
N ALA A 547 -26.55 23.19 42.50
CA ALA A 547 -26.21 21.86 42.00
C ALA A 547 -24.69 21.74 41.78
N SER A 548 -24.10 20.64 42.27
CA SER A 548 -22.66 20.33 42.23
C SER A 548 -21.74 21.24 43.04
N TRP A 549 -22.28 22.23 43.77
CA TRP A 549 -21.51 23.13 44.63
C TRP A 549 -21.87 22.92 46.11
N SER A 550 -20.85 22.88 46.97
CA SER A 550 -20.99 22.91 48.42
C SER A 550 -20.76 24.33 48.92
N GLN A 551 -21.69 24.86 49.70
CA GLN A 551 -21.68 26.23 50.21
C GLN A 551 -21.82 26.26 51.74
N SER A 552 -21.13 27.19 52.38
CA SER A 552 -21.21 27.44 53.82
C SER A 552 -21.02 28.93 54.07
N ALA A 553 -21.93 29.54 54.82
CA ALA A 553 -21.87 30.96 55.18
C ALA A 553 -22.00 31.15 56.68
N THR A 554 -21.39 32.19 57.24
CA THR A 554 -21.62 32.55 58.65
C THR A 554 -23.07 33.04 58.79
N GLY A 555 -23.87 32.31 59.57
CA GLY A 555 -25.32 32.54 59.68
C GLY A 555 -26.18 31.69 58.73
N GLY A 556 -25.58 30.85 57.89
CA GLY A 556 -26.28 29.79 57.12
C GLY A 556 -27.04 30.25 55.88
N ALA A 557 -26.80 31.48 55.39
CA ALA A 557 -27.40 31.96 54.15
C ALA A 557 -26.86 31.21 52.90
N PRO A 558 -27.67 31.04 51.82
CA PRO A 558 -27.17 30.58 50.52
C PRO A 558 -26.14 31.55 49.95
N LEU A 559 -25.24 31.04 49.10
CA LEU A 559 -24.21 31.83 48.41
C LEU A 559 -24.44 31.88 46.89
N ILE A 560 -25.31 31.05 46.32
CA ILE A 560 -25.65 31.05 44.89
C ILE A 560 -27.08 31.55 44.72
N PHE A 561 -27.27 32.59 43.90
CA PHE A 561 -28.56 33.26 43.73
C PHE A 561 -28.89 33.51 42.26
N GLU A 562 -30.19 33.49 41.93
CA GLU A 562 -30.72 34.01 40.68
C GLU A 562 -30.76 35.55 40.77
N LEU A 563 -29.72 36.21 40.29
CA LEU A 563 -29.60 37.68 40.28
C LEU A 563 -29.15 38.15 38.89
N PRO A 564 -30.07 38.22 37.89
CA PRO A 564 -29.71 38.54 36.51
C PRO A 564 -29.02 39.91 36.33
N SER A 565 -29.28 40.87 37.22
CA SER A 565 -28.64 42.19 37.19
C SER A 565 -27.19 42.18 37.70
N GLN A 566 -26.78 41.11 38.37
CA GLN A 566 -25.43 40.92 38.90
C GLN A 566 -24.69 39.77 38.22
N ALA A 567 -25.37 38.85 37.54
CA ALA A 567 -24.75 37.79 36.75
C ALA A 567 -24.01 38.36 35.53
N ARG A 568 -22.88 37.75 35.14
CA ARG A 568 -22.13 38.13 33.95
C ARG A 568 -22.79 37.57 32.69
N THR A 569 -23.16 36.29 32.73
CA THR A 569 -23.97 35.64 31.70
C THR A 569 -25.06 34.81 32.36
N GLY A 570 -26.16 34.57 31.65
CA GLY A 570 -27.30 33.86 32.25
C GLY A 570 -28.00 34.69 33.32
N ALA A 571 -28.47 34.01 34.37
CA ALA A 571 -29.30 34.59 35.42
C ALA A 571 -28.76 34.35 36.84
N TRP A 572 -27.78 33.47 37.02
CA TRP A 572 -27.30 33.03 38.33
C TRP A 572 -25.87 33.49 38.62
N VAL A 573 -25.56 33.73 39.89
CA VAL A 573 -24.24 34.20 40.33
C VAL A 573 -23.91 33.67 41.72
N ALA A 574 -22.61 33.44 41.99
CA ALA A 574 -22.13 33.21 43.35
C ALA A 574 -21.78 34.55 44.02
N PHE A 575 -22.33 34.78 45.21
CA PHE A 575 -22.15 35.98 46.02
C PHE A 575 -21.66 35.58 47.41
N LEU A 576 -20.41 35.93 47.71
CA LEU A 576 -19.78 35.74 49.01
C LEU A 576 -19.54 37.10 49.69
N GLY A 577 -19.69 37.16 51.02
CA GLY A 577 -19.54 38.37 51.81
C GLY A 577 -20.77 39.27 51.83
N GLY A 578 -20.54 40.59 51.84
CA GLY A 578 -21.61 41.59 51.93
C GLY A 578 -22.18 41.78 53.34
N TYR A 579 -21.48 41.29 54.37
CA TYR A 579 -21.79 41.47 55.78
C TYR A 579 -20.49 41.49 56.61
N ASN A 580 -20.56 42.01 57.85
CA ASN A 580 -19.40 42.07 58.74
C ASN A 580 -19.22 40.79 59.56
N SER A 581 -17.98 40.44 59.87
CA SER A 581 -17.56 39.41 60.82
C SER A 581 -18.04 38.01 60.46
N GLY A 582 -17.49 37.46 59.38
CA GLY A 582 -17.76 36.07 59.04
C GLY A 582 -16.86 35.52 57.96
N THR A 583 -17.05 34.23 57.73
CA THR A 583 -16.40 33.47 56.66
C THR A 583 -17.46 32.78 55.82
N ASP A 584 -17.34 32.94 54.50
CA ASP A 584 -18.11 32.24 53.49
C ASP A 584 -17.19 31.31 52.70
N THR A 585 -17.70 30.15 52.31
CA THR A 585 -16.95 29.15 51.54
C THR A 585 -17.85 28.54 50.48
N LEU A 586 -17.38 28.59 49.23
CA LEU A 586 -17.98 27.91 48.09
C LEU A 586 -16.95 26.92 47.52
N SER A 587 -17.36 25.67 47.30
CA SER A 587 -16.42 24.61 46.92
C SER A 587 -17.01 23.54 46.01
N GLN A 588 -16.16 22.96 45.16
CA GLN A 588 -16.50 21.82 44.31
C GLN A 588 -15.32 20.86 44.22
N GLN A 589 -15.60 19.56 44.31
CA GLN A 589 -14.60 18.52 44.07
C GLN A 589 -14.38 18.37 42.56
N VAL A 590 -13.13 18.44 42.12
CA VAL A 590 -12.74 18.33 40.70
C VAL A 590 -11.58 17.35 40.55
N THR A 591 -11.59 16.58 39.47
CA THR A 591 -10.48 15.68 39.11
C THR A 591 -9.59 16.37 38.09
N VAL A 592 -8.34 16.62 38.45
CA VAL A 592 -7.35 17.22 37.54
C VAL A 592 -6.78 16.10 36.66
N PRO A 593 -6.88 16.18 35.32
CA PRO A 593 -6.35 15.16 34.43
C PRO A 593 -4.85 14.92 34.64
N SER A 594 -4.41 13.67 34.45
CA SER A 594 -3.01 13.25 34.67
C SER A 594 -2.01 13.78 33.62
N GLY A 595 -2.46 14.57 32.65
CA GLY A 595 -1.61 15.20 31.64
C GLY A 595 -2.13 16.55 31.19
N GLY A 596 -1.22 17.35 30.62
CA GLY A 596 -1.50 18.68 30.11
C GLY A 596 -1.45 19.78 31.14
N THR A 597 -1.50 21.01 30.65
CA THR A 597 -1.61 22.20 31.51
C THR A 597 -3.06 22.38 31.89
N THR A 598 -3.38 22.26 33.19
CA THR A 598 -4.74 22.54 33.69
C THR A 598 -4.81 23.95 34.23
N THR A 599 -5.69 24.77 33.65
CA THR A 599 -5.80 26.18 33.96
C THR A 599 -7.20 26.52 34.44
N LEU A 600 -7.28 27.21 35.58
CA LEU A 600 -8.48 27.81 36.13
C LEU A 600 -8.55 29.29 35.76
N GLN A 601 -9.70 29.72 35.29
CA GLN A 601 -10.11 31.12 35.22
C GLN A 601 -11.54 31.28 35.70
N PHE A 602 -11.90 32.48 36.15
CA PHE A 602 -13.27 32.83 36.50
C PHE A 602 -13.45 34.34 36.33
N TRP A 603 -14.70 34.77 36.26
CA TRP A 603 -15.05 36.19 36.24
C TRP A 603 -15.48 36.64 37.62
N TYR A 604 -15.06 37.84 38.01
CA TYR A 604 -15.41 38.39 39.32
C TYR A 604 -15.70 39.90 39.29
N VAL A 605 -16.48 40.35 40.27
CA VAL A 605 -16.66 41.77 40.65
C VAL A 605 -16.51 41.86 42.16
N ILE A 606 -15.79 42.86 42.64
CA ILE A 606 -15.64 43.13 44.07
C ILE A 606 -16.21 44.51 44.36
N ALA A 607 -17.33 44.52 45.08
CA ALA A 607 -17.99 45.74 45.52
C ALA A 607 -17.67 45.95 47.00
N THR A 608 -17.18 47.14 47.36
CA THR A 608 -16.76 47.41 48.74
C THR A 608 -17.09 48.83 49.16
N GLU A 609 -17.48 49.01 50.41
CA GLU A 609 -17.65 50.31 51.09
C GLU A 609 -16.32 50.82 51.68
N GLU A 610 -15.31 49.97 51.75
CA GLU A 610 -13.96 50.36 52.15
C GLU A 610 -13.37 51.38 51.18
N THR A 611 -12.81 52.48 51.71
CA THR A 611 -12.24 53.57 50.89
C THR A 611 -10.71 53.55 50.83
N THR A 612 -10.07 52.66 51.58
CA THR A 612 -8.60 52.49 51.55
C THR A 612 -8.11 51.97 50.20
N SER A 613 -6.91 52.37 49.81
CA SER A 613 -6.22 51.85 48.63
C SER A 613 -4.99 50.99 48.98
N THR A 614 -4.71 50.79 50.27
CA THR A 614 -3.48 50.11 50.73
C THR A 614 -3.71 49.03 51.77
N THR A 615 -4.84 49.05 52.48
CA THR A 615 -5.11 48.12 53.57
C THR A 615 -6.10 47.04 53.12
N VAL A 616 -5.74 45.78 53.33
CA VAL A 616 -6.63 44.64 53.13
C VAL A 616 -7.42 44.42 54.42
N TYR A 617 -8.72 44.67 54.37
CA TYR A 617 -9.67 44.43 55.47
C TYR A 617 -10.41 43.11 55.23
N ASP A 618 -11.07 43.00 54.07
CA ASP A 618 -11.77 41.80 53.64
C ASP A 618 -11.02 41.09 52.53
N ARG A 619 -11.10 39.76 52.51
CA ARG A 619 -10.30 38.94 51.57
C ARG A 619 -11.01 37.68 51.10
N MET A 620 -10.88 37.38 49.82
CA MET A 620 -11.22 36.11 49.21
C MET A 620 -9.96 35.34 48.78
N ILE A 621 -9.83 34.09 49.22
CA ILE A 621 -8.77 33.17 48.83
C ILE A 621 -9.34 32.13 47.88
N VAL A 622 -8.67 31.92 46.75
CA VAL A 622 -8.92 30.80 45.84
C VAL A 622 -7.87 29.75 46.10
N SER A 623 -8.26 28.55 46.53
CA SER A 623 -7.32 27.49 46.91
C SER A 623 -7.72 26.12 46.38
N VAL A 624 -6.74 25.23 46.38
CA VAL A 624 -6.92 23.80 46.16
C VAL A 624 -6.72 23.10 47.49
N ASN A 625 -7.71 22.32 47.93
CA ASN A 625 -7.66 21.56 49.18
C ASN A 625 -7.65 20.05 48.89
N ASN A 626 -7.12 19.27 49.84
CA ASN A 626 -7.12 17.82 49.78
C ASN A 626 -8.56 17.28 49.90
N ALA A 627 -8.98 16.46 48.94
CA ALA A 627 -10.36 15.96 48.89
C ALA A 627 -10.75 15.03 50.05
N THR A 628 -9.78 14.42 50.73
CA THR A 628 -10.03 13.50 51.84
C THR A 628 -9.88 14.18 53.19
N THR A 629 -8.85 15.01 53.38
CA THR A 629 -8.52 15.60 54.69
C THR A 629 -9.02 17.03 54.86
N GLY A 630 -9.45 17.71 53.78
CA GLY A 630 -9.84 19.11 53.79
C GLY A 630 -8.69 20.11 53.93
N ALA A 631 -7.45 19.65 54.16
CA ALA A 631 -6.29 20.50 54.33
C ALA A 631 -5.97 21.28 53.05
N ARG A 632 -5.66 22.57 53.17
CA ARG A 632 -5.25 23.43 52.03
C ARG A 632 -3.92 22.96 51.46
N LEU A 633 -3.90 22.62 50.16
CA LEU A 633 -2.72 22.16 49.43
C LEU A 633 -1.97 23.32 48.77
N ALA A 634 -2.68 24.25 48.15
CA ALA A 634 -2.11 25.48 47.59
C ALA A 634 -3.11 26.63 47.57
N THR A 635 -2.60 27.85 47.71
CA THR A 635 -3.34 29.08 47.40
C THR A 635 -3.04 29.47 45.96
N LEU A 636 -4.06 29.52 45.11
CA LEU A 636 -3.95 29.87 43.69
C LEU A 636 -3.98 31.38 43.47
N ALA A 637 -4.87 32.07 44.19
CA ALA A 637 -5.00 33.52 44.11
C ALA A 637 -5.59 34.10 45.39
N THR A 638 -5.44 35.40 45.58
CA THR A 638 -6.01 36.15 46.70
C THR A 638 -6.51 37.49 46.18
N TYR A 639 -7.77 37.79 46.49
CA TYR A 639 -8.46 39.03 46.16
C TYR A 639 -8.96 39.68 47.44
N SER A 640 -9.20 40.99 47.42
CA SER A 640 -9.58 41.76 48.60
C SER A 640 -10.40 42.99 48.24
N ASN A 641 -10.82 43.77 49.25
CA ASN A 641 -11.37 45.11 49.06
C ASN A 641 -10.49 46.04 48.19
N LEU A 642 -9.19 45.79 48.08
CA LEU A 642 -8.29 46.55 47.20
C LEU A 642 -8.45 46.21 45.70
N ASN A 643 -9.10 45.09 45.36
CA ASN A 643 -9.35 44.64 43.99
C ASN A 643 -10.72 45.10 43.47
N ARG A 644 -11.24 46.21 44.00
CA ARG A 644 -12.57 46.73 43.65
C ARG A 644 -12.73 46.98 42.15
N ALA A 645 -13.87 46.61 41.60
CA ALA A 645 -14.19 46.80 40.19
C ALA A 645 -15.67 47.16 40.01
N THR A 646 -15.99 47.97 38.99
CA THR A 646 -17.37 48.36 38.64
C THR A 646 -17.96 47.51 37.52
N THR A 647 -17.16 46.65 36.89
CA THR A 647 -17.55 45.69 35.86
C THR A 647 -16.79 44.38 36.07
N TYR A 648 -17.31 43.29 35.54
CA TYR A 648 -16.66 41.98 35.60
C TYR A 648 -15.23 42.01 35.04
N ALA A 649 -14.28 41.52 35.84
CA ALA A 649 -12.92 41.26 35.45
C ALA A 649 -12.67 39.75 35.39
N GLN A 650 -11.88 39.29 34.41
CA GLN A 650 -11.45 37.91 34.36
C GLN A 650 -10.19 37.73 35.21
N SER A 651 -10.12 36.64 35.97
CA SER A 651 -8.89 36.27 36.68
C SER A 651 -7.75 35.99 35.71
N ALA A 652 -6.51 36.07 36.23
CA ALA A 652 -5.38 35.46 35.56
C ALA A 652 -5.63 33.94 35.35
N ALA A 653 -4.92 33.35 34.40
CA ALA A 653 -4.84 31.91 34.20
C ALA A 653 -4.09 31.27 35.38
N LEU A 654 -4.82 30.64 36.31
CA LEU A 654 -4.26 30.01 37.50
C LEU A 654 -3.92 28.55 37.21
N ASP A 655 -2.68 28.13 37.46
CA ASP A 655 -2.18 26.79 37.11
C ASP A 655 -2.48 25.76 38.20
N LEU A 656 -3.15 24.66 37.82
CA LEU A 656 -3.44 23.51 38.68
C LEU A 656 -2.67 22.25 38.25
N SER A 657 -1.73 22.36 37.30
CA SER A 657 -1.01 21.22 36.73
C SER A 657 -0.19 20.43 37.75
N ALA A 658 0.23 21.07 38.86
CA ALA A 658 0.89 20.39 39.98
C ALA A 658 0.02 19.29 40.66
N PHE A 659 -1.29 19.34 40.43
CA PHE A 659 -2.26 18.37 40.95
C PHE A 659 -2.69 17.33 39.91
N ALA A 660 -1.99 17.24 38.76
CA ALA A 660 -2.31 16.31 37.70
C ALA A 660 -2.49 14.87 38.22
N GLY A 661 -3.61 14.25 37.84
CA GLY A 661 -3.98 12.89 38.24
C GLY A 661 -4.59 12.79 39.64
N GLN A 662 -4.79 13.91 40.33
CA GLN A 662 -5.39 13.95 41.66
C GLN A 662 -6.84 14.46 41.61
N THR A 663 -7.66 13.97 42.52
CA THR A 663 -8.95 14.60 42.83
C THR A 663 -8.76 15.56 43.99
N VAL A 664 -9.14 16.82 43.79
CA VAL A 664 -8.93 17.92 44.73
C VAL A 664 -10.24 18.69 44.93
N VAL A 665 -10.27 19.60 45.90
CA VAL A 665 -11.42 20.50 46.12
C VAL A 665 -10.99 21.91 45.75
N LEU A 666 -11.64 22.49 44.74
CA LEU A 666 -11.53 23.91 44.42
C LEU A 666 -12.36 24.70 45.44
N VAL A 667 -11.75 25.68 46.09
CA VAL A 667 -12.38 26.45 47.17
C VAL A 667 -12.24 27.95 46.91
N PHE A 668 -13.35 28.67 47.04
CA PHE A 668 -13.42 30.12 47.18
C PHE A 668 -13.83 30.43 48.62
N GLU A 669 -12.96 31.07 49.38
CA GLU A 669 -13.16 31.37 50.81
C GLU A 669 -13.06 32.87 51.03
N ALA A 670 -14.17 33.53 51.38
CA ALA A 670 -14.20 34.94 51.73
C ALA A 670 -14.23 35.12 53.25
N THR A 671 -13.45 36.06 53.77
CA THR A 671 -13.43 36.44 55.19
C THR A 671 -13.61 37.94 55.31
N MET A 672 -14.56 38.35 56.15
CA MET A 672 -14.93 39.74 56.37
C MET A 672 -14.58 40.17 57.79
N ASP A 673 -14.08 41.40 57.91
CA ASP A 673 -13.74 42.01 59.20
C ASP A 673 -14.98 42.61 59.89
N SER A 674 -14.79 43.35 60.98
CA SER A 674 -15.90 43.89 61.78
C SER A 674 -16.61 45.12 61.23
N SER A 675 -16.15 45.74 60.13
CA SER A 675 -16.65 47.04 59.67
C SER A 675 -16.57 47.24 58.16
N ASN A 676 -17.57 47.94 57.61
CA ASN A 676 -17.78 48.20 56.17
C ASN A 676 -17.87 46.93 55.31
N LEU A 677 -18.75 46.96 54.32
CA LEU A 677 -19.08 45.75 53.57
C LEU A 677 -18.13 45.55 52.40
N THR A 678 -17.69 44.30 52.17
CA THR A 678 -17.14 43.85 50.89
C THR A 678 -17.88 42.61 50.39
N ALA A 679 -18.33 42.66 49.13
CA ALA A 679 -19.02 41.61 48.42
C ALA A 679 -18.15 41.11 47.25
N PHE A 680 -18.01 39.78 47.15
CA PHE A 680 -17.30 39.08 46.08
C PHE A 680 -18.31 38.34 45.20
N PHE A 681 -18.55 38.85 44.00
CA PHE A 681 -19.36 38.18 43.00
C PHE A 681 -18.46 37.36 42.08
N ILE A 682 -18.83 36.10 41.82
CA ILE A 682 -18.08 35.16 40.99
C ILE A 682 -19.04 34.55 39.98
N ASP A 683 -18.61 34.47 38.72
CA ASP A 683 -19.38 33.86 37.65
C ASP A 683 -18.48 33.21 36.58
N ASP A 684 -19.06 32.36 35.74
CA ASP A 684 -18.44 31.76 34.55
C ASP A 684 -17.04 31.17 34.77
N ILE A 685 -16.98 30.17 35.64
CA ILE A 685 -15.74 29.48 36.02
C ILE A 685 -15.31 28.55 34.89
N THR A 686 -14.11 28.73 34.36
CA THR A 686 -13.51 27.87 33.35
C THR A 686 -12.33 27.12 33.93
N LEU A 687 -12.43 25.80 34.08
CA LEU A 687 -11.31 24.92 34.41
C LEU A 687 -11.06 24.00 33.22
N THR A 688 -10.05 24.29 32.43
CA THR A 688 -9.76 23.56 31.18
C THR A 688 -8.35 23.02 31.20
N SER A 689 -8.16 21.81 30.69
CA SER A 689 -6.82 21.25 30.48
C SER A 689 -6.45 21.31 28.99
N THR A 690 -5.34 21.98 28.68
CA THR A 690 -4.72 21.94 27.35
C THR A 690 -3.68 20.82 27.33
N GLY A 691 -4.02 19.74 26.63
CA GLY A 691 -3.02 18.78 26.15
C GLY A 691 -2.57 17.72 27.15
N GLY A 692 -3.50 16.92 27.63
CA GLY A 692 -3.19 15.56 28.07
C GLY A 692 -4.46 14.81 28.36
N SER A 693 -5.05 14.23 27.32
CA SER A 693 -6.02 13.16 27.47
C SER A 693 -5.36 11.96 28.16
N GLY A 694 -5.25 12.02 29.49
CA GLY A 694 -5.12 10.86 30.36
C GLY A 694 -6.43 10.07 30.37
N GLY A 695 -6.84 9.64 29.18
CA GLY A 695 -7.99 8.79 28.90
C GLY A 695 -7.55 7.62 28.04
N GLY A 696 -6.36 7.07 28.31
CA GLY A 696 -5.99 5.78 27.77
C GLY A 696 -6.93 4.73 28.33
N SER A 697 -7.62 3.98 27.46
CA SER A 697 -8.34 2.78 27.87
C SER A 697 -7.43 1.88 28.71
N THR A 698 -7.99 1.21 29.73
CA THR A 698 -7.28 0.25 30.57
C THR A 698 -6.40 -0.66 29.72
N ASN A 699 -5.13 -0.75 30.07
CA ASN A 699 -4.15 -1.57 29.35
C ASN A 699 -3.70 -2.74 30.25
N TYR A 700 -3.67 -3.95 29.70
CA TYR A 700 -3.43 -5.18 30.45
C TYR A 700 -2.01 -5.71 30.29
N THR A 701 -1.11 -4.88 29.73
CA THR A 701 0.29 -5.22 29.57
C THR A 701 0.88 -5.50 30.95
N ALA A 702 1.20 -6.76 31.23
CA ALA A 702 1.77 -7.22 32.49
C ALA A 702 2.20 -8.69 32.37
N MET A 703 2.91 -9.17 33.39
CA MET A 703 3.06 -10.58 33.67
C MET A 703 1.90 -11.04 34.56
N TRP A 704 1.24 -12.13 34.16
CA TRP A 704 0.10 -12.71 34.85
C TRP A 704 0.44 -14.15 35.24
N TRP A 705 0.04 -14.55 36.44
CA TRP A 705 0.39 -15.85 37.01
C TRP A 705 -0.66 -16.33 38.01
N ASN A 706 -0.56 -17.60 38.41
CA ASN A 706 -1.30 -18.16 39.54
C ASN A 706 -0.34 -18.42 40.69
N ALA A 707 -0.51 -17.73 41.81
CA ALA A 707 0.36 -17.83 42.98
C ALA A 707 0.42 -19.25 43.58
N ALA A 708 -0.66 -20.03 43.45
CA ALA A 708 -0.71 -21.42 43.91
C ALA A 708 0.02 -22.40 42.98
N GLU A 709 0.49 -21.95 41.82
CA GLU A 709 1.11 -22.76 40.77
C GLU A 709 2.43 -22.13 40.29
N SER A 710 3.23 -21.61 41.23
CA SER A 710 4.50 -20.94 40.91
C SER A 710 5.39 -21.80 40.02
N GLY A 711 5.92 -21.19 38.94
CA GLY A 711 6.81 -21.84 37.97
C GLY A 711 6.42 -21.67 36.51
N TRP A 712 5.16 -21.32 36.24
CA TRP A 712 4.67 -20.97 34.91
C TRP A 712 4.00 -19.58 34.93
N GLY A 713 3.74 -19.02 33.75
CA GLY A 713 3.01 -17.76 33.65
C GLY A 713 2.79 -17.31 32.21
N ILE A 714 2.14 -16.16 32.06
CA ILE A 714 1.83 -15.55 30.77
C ILE A 714 2.19 -14.06 30.79
N ASN A 715 2.94 -13.63 29.79
CA ASN A 715 3.18 -12.22 29.53
C ASN A 715 2.17 -11.73 28.49
N VAL A 716 1.57 -10.58 28.74
CA VAL A 716 0.61 -9.91 27.86
C VAL A 716 1.22 -8.57 27.43
N SER A 717 1.23 -8.29 26.13
CA SER A 717 1.42 -6.94 25.56
C SER A 717 0.11 -6.55 24.87
N HIS A 718 -0.55 -5.53 25.40
CA HIS A 718 -1.83 -5.01 24.93
C HIS A 718 -1.58 -3.72 24.16
N GLN A 719 -1.84 -3.73 22.85
CA GLN A 719 -1.63 -2.59 21.94
C GLN A 719 -2.89 -2.41 21.10
N GLY A 720 -3.68 -1.36 21.38
CA GLY A 720 -4.95 -1.12 20.69
C GLY A 720 -6.02 -2.14 21.10
N ASN A 721 -6.64 -2.82 20.14
CA ASN A 721 -7.60 -3.92 20.41
C ASN A 721 -6.95 -5.31 20.34
N THR A 722 -5.62 -5.38 20.35
CA THR A 722 -4.87 -6.62 20.17
C THR A 722 -4.02 -6.91 21.39
N VAL A 723 -4.02 -8.17 21.80
CA VAL A 723 -3.11 -8.74 22.80
C VAL A 723 -2.18 -9.73 22.11
N PHE A 724 -0.88 -9.49 22.26
CA PHE A 724 0.14 -10.51 22.06
C PHE A 724 0.40 -11.17 23.41
N ALA A 725 0.16 -12.47 23.52
CA ALA A 725 0.38 -13.23 24.75
C ALA A 725 1.38 -14.36 24.54
N THR A 726 2.41 -14.42 25.39
CA THR A 726 3.38 -15.51 25.41
C THR A 726 3.31 -16.24 26.74
N MET A 727 3.02 -17.53 26.70
CA MET A 727 2.93 -18.40 27.88
C MET A 727 4.17 -19.26 27.97
N PHE A 728 4.82 -19.30 29.13
CA PHE A 728 5.92 -20.21 29.44
C PHE A 728 5.43 -21.27 30.44
N THR A 729 5.60 -22.54 30.08
CA THR A 729 5.10 -23.73 30.80
C THR A 729 5.99 -24.93 30.48
N TYR A 730 5.50 -26.16 30.68
CA TYR A 730 6.24 -27.40 30.43
C TYR A 730 5.46 -28.39 29.57
N ASP A 731 6.19 -29.16 28.76
CA ASP A 731 5.64 -30.26 27.99
C ASP A 731 5.31 -31.48 28.87
N SER A 732 4.80 -32.55 28.26
CA SER A 732 4.44 -33.79 28.97
C SER A 732 5.62 -34.49 29.65
N ALA A 733 6.86 -34.18 29.27
CA ALA A 733 8.08 -34.70 29.89
C ALA A 733 8.69 -33.74 30.92
N GLY A 734 8.05 -32.59 31.16
CA GLY A 734 8.50 -31.56 32.10
C GLY A 734 9.60 -30.65 31.56
N ASN A 735 9.85 -30.67 30.25
CA ASN A 735 10.80 -29.77 29.60
C ASN A 735 10.16 -28.40 29.33
N PRO A 736 10.95 -27.31 29.29
CA PRO A 736 10.46 -25.99 28.89
C PRO A 736 9.66 -26.01 27.58
N LEU A 737 8.47 -25.43 27.63
CA LEU A 737 7.58 -25.20 26.50
C LEU A 737 7.13 -23.74 26.54
N TRP A 738 7.07 -23.09 25.38
CA TRP A 738 6.37 -21.81 25.26
C TRP A 738 5.37 -21.85 24.12
N LEU A 739 4.26 -21.14 24.33
CA LEU A 739 3.15 -21.02 23.40
C LEU A 739 2.84 -19.54 23.20
N THR A 740 2.41 -19.17 21.99
CA THR A 740 2.16 -17.77 21.64
C THR A 740 0.81 -17.58 20.98
N MET A 741 0.07 -16.58 21.45
CA MET A 741 -1.08 -16.00 20.76
C MET A 741 -0.63 -14.62 20.27
N SER A 742 -0.21 -14.54 19.01
CA SER A 742 0.37 -13.31 18.46
C SER A 742 -0.67 -12.27 18.03
N ASP A 743 -1.94 -12.67 17.92
CA ASP A 743 -3.04 -11.86 17.38
C ASP A 743 -4.35 -12.10 18.17
N GLY A 744 -4.31 -11.89 19.49
CA GLY A 744 -5.50 -12.00 20.34
C GLY A 744 -6.40 -10.79 20.17
N GLN A 745 -7.54 -10.95 19.51
CA GLN A 745 -8.45 -9.85 19.19
C GLN A 745 -9.45 -9.61 20.32
N LYS A 746 -9.70 -8.33 20.64
CA LYS A 746 -10.71 -7.92 21.63
C LYS A 746 -12.11 -8.30 21.14
N GLY A 747 -12.82 -9.10 21.94
CA GLY A 747 -14.21 -9.44 21.75
C GLY A 747 -15.13 -8.56 22.60
N SER A 748 -16.18 -9.14 23.16
CA SER A 748 -17.08 -8.45 24.10
C SER A 748 -16.40 -8.20 25.45
N GLY A 749 -16.56 -6.99 26.01
CA GLY A 749 -15.95 -6.64 27.30
C GLY A 749 -14.43 -6.65 27.22
N GLU A 750 -13.77 -7.19 28.25
CA GLU A 750 -12.31 -7.23 28.36
C GLU A 750 -11.76 -8.63 28.04
N THR A 751 -12.41 -9.32 27.10
CA THR A 751 -12.06 -10.66 26.61
C THR A 751 -11.28 -10.57 25.31
N PHE A 752 -10.16 -11.29 25.22
CA PHE A 752 -9.31 -11.39 24.04
C PHE A 752 -9.17 -12.85 23.62
N THR A 753 -9.39 -13.13 22.34
CA THR A 753 -9.36 -14.49 21.79
C THR A 753 -8.50 -14.54 20.54
N GLY A 754 -7.71 -15.60 20.40
CA GLY A 754 -6.86 -15.81 19.23
C GLY A 754 -6.40 -17.26 19.09
N ARG A 755 -5.74 -17.55 17.97
CA ARG A 755 -5.09 -18.84 17.71
C ARG A 755 -3.84 -18.97 18.56
N LEU A 756 -3.55 -20.19 19.00
CA LEU A 756 -2.38 -20.52 19.82
C LEU A 756 -1.38 -21.29 18.97
N TYR A 757 -0.13 -20.84 18.96
CA TYR A 757 0.93 -21.39 18.14
C TYR A 757 2.07 -21.94 18.98
N ARG A 758 2.72 -22.96 18.43
CA ARG A 758 4.05 -23.45 18.85
C ARG A 758 5.00 -23.26 17.68
N THR A 759 6.24 -22.86 17.96
CA THR A 759 7.23 -22.61 16.92
C THR A 759 8.47 -23.49 17.06
N THR A 760 9.18 -23.68 15.95
CA THR A 760 10.55 -24.21 15.88
C THR A 760 11.47 -23.17 15.24
N GLY A 761 12.78 -23.23 15.47
CA GLY A 761 13.69 -22.20 14.95
C GLY A 761 15.16 -22.55 15.09
N SER A 762 16.03 -21.65 14.61
CA SER A 762 17.47 -21.78 14.77
C SER A 762 17.88 -21.68 16.24
N ALA A 763 18.94 -22.39 16.62
CA ALA A 763 19.47 -22.34 17.98
C ALA A 763 19.87 -20.91 18.40
N PHE A 764 19.82 -20.62 19.71
CA PHE A 764 20.03 -19.27 20.26
C PHE A 764 21.35 -18.58 19.91
N ASN A 765 22.36 -19.34 19.51
CA ASN A 765 23.69 -18.87 19.14
C ASN A 765 23.98 -18.99 17.64
N ALA A 766 22.97 -19.30 16.82
CA ALA A 766 23.11 -19.39 15.38
C ALA A 766 23.55 -18.04 14.79
N ASN A 767 24.55 -18.10 13.91
CA ASN A 767 25.05 -16.95 13.17
C ASN A 767 25.39 -17.37 11.72
N PRO A 768 24.57 -16.99 10.71
CA PRO A 768 23.35 -16.19 10.84
C PRO A 768 22.20 -16.98 11.47
N PHE A 769 21.32 -16.30 12.22
CA PHE A 769 20.03 -16.86 12.63
C PHE A 769 19.09 -16.88 11.42
N THR A 770 18.36 -17.98 11.20
CA THR A 770 17.35 -18.05 10.12
C THR A 770 15.98 -17.67 10.69
N PRO A 771 15.32 -16.61 10.17
CA PRO A 771 13.97 -16.23 10.59
C PRO A 771 12.98 -17.39 10.47
N ILE A 772 12.07 -17.51 11.44
CA ILE A 772 11.00 -18.52 11.36
C ILE A 772 9.98 -18.11 10.30
N GLY A 773 9.60 -19.06 9.44
CA GLY A 773 8.55 -18.86 8.42
C GLY A 773 7.31 -19.72 8.69
N ALA A 774 6.38 -19.78 7.73
CA ALA A 774 5.15 -20.57 7.86
C ALA A 774 5.42 -22.05 8.18
N GLY A 775 6.50 -22.64 7.65
CA GLY A 775 6.90 -24.02 7.93
C GLY A 775 7.41 -24.29 9.35
N ASN A 776 7.67 -23.23 10.13
CA ASN A 776 8.14 -23.31 11.51
C ASN A 776 7.03 -23.05 12.54
N ILE A 777 5.82 -22.68 12.08
CA ILE A 777 4.71 -22.29 12.94
C ILE A 777 3.67 -23.40 12.89
N THR A 778 3.44 -24.04 14.03
CA THR A 778 2.39 -25.04 14.19
C THR A 778 1.23 -24.43 14.95
N ASP A 779 0.04 -24.48 14.35
CA ASP A 779 -1.20 -24.18 15.05
C ASP A 779 -1.56 -25.33 16.00
N VAL A 780 -1.70 -25.01 17.28
CA VAL A 780 -1.88 -26.01 18.33
C VAL A 780 -3.16 -25.81 19.12
N GLY A 781 -3.97 -24.80 18.78
CA GLY A 781 -5.26 -24.56 19.41
C GLY A 781 -5.62 -23.07 19.47
N SER A 782 -6.23 -22.66 20.57
CA SER A 782 -6.74 -21.31 20.79
C SER A 782 -6.54 -20.88 22.22
N MET A 783 -6.44 -19.57 22.44
CA MET A 783 -6.36 -18.97 23.78
C MET A 783 -7.44 -17.89 23.91
N THR A 784 -8.05 -17.81 25.08
CA THR A 784 -8.99 -16.76 25.48
C THR A 784 -8.62 -16.27 26.88
N ILE A 785 -8.42 -14.96 27.01
CA ILE A 785 -8.12 -14.31 28.28
C ILE A 785 -9.19 -13.25 28.53
N THR A 786 -9.83 -13.27 29.70
CA THR A 786 -10.77 -12.23 30.12
C THR A 786 -10.24 -11.52 31.35
N PHE A 787 -10.04 -10.21 31.23
CA PHE A 787 -9.51 -9.39 32.30
C PHE A 787 -10.62 -8.78 33.17
N SER A 788 -10.34 -8.66 34.46
CA SER A 788 -11.18 -7.96 35.43
C SER A 788 -10.28 -7.26 36.44
N GLY A 789 -9.84 -6.05 36.10
CA GLY A 789 -8.90 -5.25 36.90
C GLY A 789 -7.53 -5.94 37.00
N GLU A 790 -7.16 -6.36 38.20
CA GLU A 790 -5.88 -7.05 38.49
C GLU A 790 -5.98 -8.58 38.44
N THR A 791 -7.14 -9.11 38.10
CA THR A 791 -7.41 -10.55 37.93
C THR A 791 -7.76 -10.88 36.49
N ALA A 792 -7.56 -12.14 36.07
CA ALA A 792 -7.98 -12.62 34.76
C ALA A 792 -8.35 -14.11 34.80
N THR A 793 -9.25 -14.52 33.91
CA THR A 793 -9.50 -15.94 33.61
C THR A 793 -8.85 -16.29 32.28
N LEU A 794 -8.04 -17.34 32.27
CA LEU A 794 -7.39 -17.90 31.09
C LEU A 794 -8.02 -19.25 30.74
N SER A 795 -8.47 -19.40 29.50
CA SER A 795 -8.86 -20.66 28.87
C SER A 795 -8.00 -20.86 27.63
N TYR A 796 -7.32 -22.00 27.51
CA TYR A 796 -6.60 -22.33 26.28
C TYR A 796 -6.73 -23.81 25.92
N THR A 797 -6.64 -24.09 24.62
CA THR A 797 -6.57 -25.43 24.05
C THR A 797 -5.18 -25.66 23.49
N PHE A 798 -4.56 -26.78 23.86
CA PHE A 798 -3.28 -27.23 23.32
C PHE A 798 -3.38 -28.69 22.90
N ASN A 799 -3.27 -28.96 21.61
CA ASN A 799 -3.41 -30.29 21.00
C ASN A 799 -4.68 -31.03 21.48
N GLY A 800 -5.81 -30.32 21.53
CA GLY A 800 -7.11 -30.86 21.95
C GLY A 800 -7.35 -30.91 23.46
N THR A 801 -6.35 -30.64 24.29
CA THR A 801 -6.53 -30.54 25.75
C THR A 801 -6.91 -29.12 26.14
N THR A 802 -8.01 -28.94 26.86
CA THR A 802 -8.45 -27.63 27.37
C THR A 802 -8.00 -27.43 28.80
N VAL A 803 -7.42 -26.27 29.11
CA VAL A 803 -6.95 -25.89 30.44
C VAL A 803 -7.55 -24.54 30.82
N ASN A 804 -8.10 -24.46 32.03
CA ASN A 804 -8.66 -23.24 32.60
C ASN A 804 -7.87 -22.83 33.84
N LYS A 805 -7.54 -21.55 33.97
CA LYS A 805 -6.74 -20.99 35.06
C LYS A 805 -7.30 -19.63 35.48
N THR A 806 -7.13 -19.30 36.76
CA THR A 806 -7.34 -17.94 37.27
C THR A 806 -5.99 -17.31 37.52
N LEU A 807 -5.82 -16.06 37.12
CA LEU A 807 -4.56 -15.33 37.12
C LEU A 807 -4.70 -14.02 37.89
N THR A 808 -3.58 -13.57 38.44
CA THR A 808 -3.38 -12.23 39.01
C THR A 808 -2.14 -11.60 38.39
N LYS A 809 -2.03 -10.27 38.39
CA LYS A 809 -0.76 -9.60 38.03
C LYS A 809 0.36 -10.05 38.98
N TYR A 810 1.55 -10.33 38.43
CA TYR A 810 2.71 -10.71 39.22
C TYR A 810 3.35 -9.48 39.87
N LEU A 811 3.44 -9.48 41.20
CA LEU A 811 4.07 -8.43 41.99
C LEU A 811 5.44 -8.93 42.50
N PHE A 812 6.51 -8.23 42.12
CA PHE A 812 7.87 -8.50 42.60
C PHE A 812 8.62 -7.23 43.06
N GLY A 813 8.03 -6.05 42.86
CA GLY A 813 8.43 -4.79 43.50
C GLY A 813 7.45 -4.36 44.60
N SER A 814 7.38 -3.06 44.82
CA SER A 814 6.48 -2.40 45.77
C SER A 814 5.03 -2.33 45.29
N ARG A 815 4.83 -2.26 43.96
CA ARG A 815 3.52 -2.25 43.29
C ARG A 815 3.62 -2.76 41.86
N VAL A 816 2.49 -3.23 41.33
CA VAL A 816 2.38 -3.58 39.91
C VAL A 816 2.41 -2.32 39.05
N ALA A 817 3.02 -2.39 37.86
CA ALA A 817 3.02 -1.28 36.93
C ALA A 817 1.60 -0.96 36.47
N ASN A 818 1.25 0.33 36.50
CA ASN A 818 -0.03 0.78 35.95
C ASN A 818 0.19 1.18 34.50
N CYS A 819 -0.40 0.42 33.57
CA CYS A 819 -0.28 0.67 32.15
C CYS A 819 -1.56 1.29 31.61
N VAL A 820 -1.42 2.32 30.80
CA VAL A 820 -2.51 2.95 30.05
C VAL A 820 -2.19 2.92 28.56
N SER A 821 -3.23 2.84 27.74
CA SER A 821 -3.07 2.90 26.29
C SER A 821 -2.77 4.33 25.83
N THR A 822 -1.71 4.53 25.06
CA THR A 822 -1.34 5.85 24.51
C THR A 822 -0.92 5.71 23.04
N SER A 823 -0.92 6.81 22.29
CA SER A 823 -0.51 6.87 20.89
C SER A 823 0.59 7.91 20.64
N GLY A 824 1.35 8.26 21.69
CA GLY A 824 2.43 9.27 21.63
C GLY A 824 3.77 8.75 21.11
N ASP A 825 4.84 9.48 21.36
CA ASP A 825 6.20 8.99 21.09
C ASP A 825 6.64 8.00 22.19
N ARG A 826 7.13 6.84 21.78
CA ARG A 826 7.66 5.79 22.67
C ARG A 826 9.09 6.09 23.15
N THR A 827 9.82 6.99 22.51
CA THR A 827 11.26 7.23 22.80
C THR A 827 11.48 7.72 24.24
N GLY A 828 10.58 8.53 24.78
CA GLY A 828 10.66 9.08 26.13
C GLY A 828 10.23 8.14 27.26
N LEU A 829 9.78 6.92 26.95
CA LEU A 829 9.32 5.97 27.97
C LEU A 829 10.49 5.49 28.84
N THR A 830 10.36 5.68 30.16
CA THR A 830 11.34 5.23 31.16
C THR A 830 10.98 3.89 31.79
N ASN A 831 9.72 3.47 31.67
CA ASN A 831 9.30 2.11 31.94
C ASN A 831 9.43 1.25 30.65
N TYR A 832 10.06 0.09 30.79
CA TYR A 832 10.47 -0.77 29.68
C TYR A 832 9.58 -2.01 29.53
N GLN A 833 8.49 -2.08 30.29
CA GLN A 833 7.53 -3.16 30.26
C GLN A 833 6.85 -3.24 28.90
N ASP A 834 7.21 -4.25 28.11
CA ASP A 834 6.59 -4.58 26.82
C ASP A 834 7.23 -5.85 26.22
N LEU A 835 6.81 -6.21 25.02
CA LEU A 835 7.46 -7.17 24.13
C LEU A 835 8.62 -6.49 23.37
N TRP A 836 9.79 -7.14 23.32
CA TRP A 836 11.00 -6.67 22.65
C TRP A 836 11.59 -7.76 21.73
N TRP A 837 12.19 -7.36 20.62
CA TRP A 837 12.70 -8.29 19.60
C TRP A 837 13.83 -7.69 18.75
N PHE A 838 14.49 -8.53 17.95
CA PHE A 838 15.65 -8.15 17.14
C PHE A 838 15.30 -7.56 15.76
N GLY A 839 14.01 -7.46 15.42
CA GLY A 839 13.54 -6.99 14.11
C GLY A 839 13.35 -8.12 13.08
N PRO A 840 12.96 -7.77 11.85
CA PRO A 840 12.48 -8.75 10.86
C PRO A 840 13.52 -9.79 10.45
N GLY A 841 14.81 -9.43 10.50
CA GLY A 841 15.94 -10.30 10.14
C GLY A 841 16.20 -11.47 11.08
N GLU A 842 15.58 -11.52 12.26
CA GLU A 842 15.59 -12.69 13.16
C GLU A 842 14.20 -12.93 13.77
N SER A 843 13.15 -12.74 12.96
CA SER A 843 11.76 -12.97 13.39
C SER A 843 11.59 -14.38 13.96
N GLY A 844 10.91 -14.49 15.11
CA GLY A 844 10.56 -15.76 15.73
C GLY A 844 11.09 -16.02 17.13
N TRP A 845 11.86 -15.11 17.70
CA TRP A 845 12.31 -15.14 19.09
C TRP A 845 12.26 -13.71 19.68
N GLY A 846 12.29 -13.58 21.00
CA GLY A 846 12.18 -12.27 21.65
C GLY A 846 12.17 -12.32 23.17
N LEU A 847 11.93 -11.16 23.79
CA LEU A 847 11.90 -10.99 25.24
C LEU A 847 10.60 -10.31 25.67
N ASN A 848 10.01 -10.80 26.74
CA ASN A 848 9.01 -10.06 27.50
C ASN A 848 9.70 -9.42 28.71
N ILE A 849 9.59 -8.09 28.82
CA ILE A 849 10.14 -7.33 29.94
C ILE A 849 8.98 -6.88 30.81
N THR A 850 9.09 -7.09 32.13
CA THR A 850 8.20 -6.53 33.15
C THR A 850 9.04 -5.68 34.08
N HIS A 851 8.62 -4.43 34.34
CA HIS A 851 9.43 -3.44 35.06
C HIS A 851 8.64 -2.90 36.25
N GLN A 852 9.14 -3.16 37.46
CA GLN A 852 8.59 -2.65 38.72
C GLN A 852 9.71 -2.02 39.54
N ASP A 853 9.50 -0.80 40.02
CA ASP A 853 10.50 0.03 40.70
C ASP A 853 11.81 0.16 39.90
N THR A 854 12.92 -0.39 40.40
CA THR A 854 14.25 -0.39 39.77
C THR A 854 14.68 -1.80 39.36
N LYS A 855 13.73 -2.71 39.17
CA LYS A 855 13.98 -4.13 38.86
C LYS A 855 13.27 -4.56 37.59
N LEU A 856 13.93 -5.42 36.82
CA LEU A 856 13.33 -6.12 35.68
C LEU A 856 13.13 -7.60 35.98
N PHE A 857 11.97 -8.10 35.60
CA PHE A 857 11.73 -9.52 35.35
C PHE A 857 11.67 -9.72 33.83
N VAL A 858 12.52 -10.59 33.30
CA VAL A 858 12.63 -10.81 31.85
C VAL A 858 12.49 -12.28 31.52
N THR A 859 11.57 -12.61 30.60
CA THR A 859 11.45 -13.94 30.01
C THR A 859 11.92 -13.88 28.56
N MET A 860 12.98 -14.61 28.23
CA MET A 860 13.54 -14.72 26.89
C MET A 860 13.14 -16.03 26.26
N PHE A 861 12.50 -15.97 25.09
CA PHE A 861 12.04 -17.13 24.32
C PHE A 861 13.02 -17.38 23.18
N ASN A 862 13.50 -18.61 23.07
CA ASN A 862 14.51 -18.99 22.08
C ASN A 862 14.39 -20.47 21.70
N TYR A 863 15.39 -21.03 21.01
CA TYR A 863 15.43 -22.43 20.60
C TYR A 863 16.73 -23.11 21.01
N ASN A 864 16.64 -24.39 21.38
CA ASN A 864 17.78 -25.24 21.66
C ASN A 864 18.48 -25.72 20.37
N ALA A 865 19.54 -26.53 20.50
CA ALA A 865 20.27 -27.09 19.37
C ALA A 865 19.43 -27.98 18.44
N ALA A 866 18.33 -28.56 18.94
CA ALA A 866 17.37 -29.35 18.16
C ALA A 866 16.25 -28.50 17.53
N GLY A 867 16.32 -27.17 17.67
CA GLY A 867 15.32 -26.23 17.17
C GLY A 867 14.00 -26.22 17.94
N GLN A 868 13.97 -26.83 19.13
CA GLN A 868 12.80 -26.84 19.99
C GLN A 868 12.78 -25.58 20.86
N GLY A 869 11.58 -25.02 21.05
CA GLY A 869 11.38 -23.85 21.89
C GLY A 869 11.86 -24.08 23.33
N VAL A 870 12.64 -23.14 23.85
CA VAL A 870 13.09 -23.04 25.23
C VAL A 870 12.86 -21.62 25.73
N TRP A 871 12.86 -21.45 27.05
CA TRP A 871 12.78 -20.14 27.67
C TRP A 871 13.76 -20.03 28.83
N TRP A 872 14.29 -18.82 29.03
CA TRP A 872 15.15 -18.47 30.16
C TRP A 872 14.64 -17.23 30.85
N ILE A 873 14.80 -17.19 32.17
CA ILE A 873 14.26 -16.12 33.01
C ILE A 873 15.40 -15.42 33.75
N MET A 874 15.39 -14.09 33.69
CA MET A 874 16.05 -13.22 34.67
C MET A 874 14.96 -12.72 35.62
N SER A 875 14.82 -13.35 36.79
CA SER A 875 13.73 -13.07 37.72
C SER A 875 13.98 -11.88 38.64
N ASP A 876 15.24 -11.46 38.78
CA ASP A 876 15.64 -10.27 39.55
C ASP A 876 16.82 -9.58 38.86
N GLY A 877 16.53 -8.65 37.96
CA GLY A 877 17.52 -7.78 37.32
C GLY A 877 17.53 -6.39 37.93
N PRO A 878 18.30 -6.11 38.98
CA PRO A 878 18.40 -4.77 39.56
C PRO A 878 19.10 -3.77 38.64
N ARG A 879 18.69 -2.51 38.72
CA ARG A 879 19.35 -1.39 38.04
C ARG A 879 20.75 -1.16 38.60
N GLN A 880 21.72 -1.06 37.70
CA GLN A 880 23.13 -0.83 37.99
C GLN A 880 23.46 0.67 37.99
N GLY A 881 24.65 1.03 38.49
CA GLY A 881 25.10 2.43 38.54
C GLY A 881 25.23 3.12 37.18
N ASP A 882 25.47 2.35 36.12
CA ASP A 882 25.51 2.83 34.72
C ASP A 882 24.13 2.89 34.04
N GLY A 883 23.06 2.59 34.78
CA GLY A 883 21.67 2.61 34.30
C GLY A 883 21.23 1.36 33.55
N SER A 884 22.12 0.39 33.35
CA SER A 884 21.78 -0.94 32.81
C SER A 884 21.10 -1.83 33.87
N TYR A 885 20.55 -2.96 33.46
CA TYR A 885 20.00 -3.98 34.34
C TYR A 885 20.77 -5.28 34.14
N LEU A 886 21.23 -5.89 35.24
CA LEU A 886 22.04 -7.12 35.21
C LEU A 886 21.47 -8.14 36.19
N GLY A 887 21.33 -9.38 35.74
CA GLY A 887 20.89 -10.48 36.60
C GLY A 887 21.33 -11.86 36.08
N LEU A 888 21.08 -12.89 36.90
CA LEU A 888 21.33 -14.28 36.57
C LEU A 888 20.21 -14.81 35.66
N LEU A 889 20.55 -15.69 34.72
CA LEU A 889 19.60 -16.42 33.88
C LEU A 889 19.38 -17.84 34.41
N TYR A 890 18.12 -18.22 34.50
CA TYR A 890 17.69 -19.54 34.94
C TYR A 890 16.88 -20.26 33.85
N GLN A 891 17.07 -21.56 33.78
CA GLN A 891 16.19 -22.50 33.10
C GLN A 891 15.52 -23.37 34.16
N THR A 892 14.28 -23.80 33.92
CA THR A 892 13.55 -24.62 34.88
C THR A 892 12.93 -25.86 34.25
N THR A 893 12.58 -26.83 35.08
CA THR A 893 11.71 -27.97 34.74
C THR A 893 10.46 -27.94 35.62
N GLY A 894 9.39 -28.62 35.24
CA GLY A 894 8.17 -28.58 36.04
C GLY A 894 7.07 -29.51 35.57
N PRO A 895 5.91 -29.52 36.25
CA PRO A 895 4.75 -30.31 35.84
C PRO A 895 4.24 -29.90 34.45
N ALA A 896 3.69 -30.85 33.70
CA ALA A 896 3.11 -30.60 32.38
C ALA A 896 2.03 -29.51 32.39
N PHE A 897 1.84 -28.82 31.26
CA PHE A 897 0.90 -27.70 31.09
C PHE A 897 -0.53 -27.96 31.60
N ASN A 898 -0.99 -29.21 31.55
CA ASN A 898 -2.33 -29.65 31.96
C ASN A 898 -2.36 -30.36 33.32
N ALA A 899 -1.28 -30.32 34.10
CA ALA A 899 -1.24 -30.92 35.44
C ALA A 899 -2.33 -30.32 36.34
N ASN A 900 -3.10 -31.20 36.99
CA ASN A 900 -4.15 -30.85 37.93
C ASN A 900 -4.16 -31.85 39.10
N PRO A 901 -3.68 -31.47 40.30
CA PRO A 901 -3.12 -30.16 40.64
C PRO A 901 -1.75 -29.93 39.99
N PHE A 902 -1.41 -28.67 39.72
CA PHE A 902 -0.04 -28.27 39.35
C PHE A 902 0.77 -28.06 40.63
N THR A 903 1.84 -28.84 40.83
CA THR A 903 2.74 -28.67 41.98
C THR A 903 3.73 -27.52 41.72
N PRO A 904 3.82 -26.49 42.59
CA PRO A 904 4.78 -25.41 42.44
C PRO A 904 6.23 -25.91 42.30
N ILE A 905 7.01 -25.28 41.43
CA ILE A 905 8.43 -25.63 41.25
C ILE A 905 9.28 -25.14 42.43
N GLY A 906 10.30 -25.91 42.80
CA GLY A 906 11.21 -25.58 43.89
C GLY A 906 12.67 -25.47 43.45
N ALA A 907 13.60 -25.37 44.41
CA ALA A 907 15.04 -25.23 44.12
C ALA A 907 15.59 -26.38 43.24
N GLY A 908 15.09 -27.61 43.42
CA GLY A 908 15.49 -28.77 42.60
C GLY A 908 15.05 -28.70 41.13
N ASN A 909 14.17 -27.76 40.78
CA ASN A 909 13.69 -27.54 39.42
C ASN A 909 14.40 -26.39 38.72
N ILE A 910 15.25 -25.63 39.41
CA ILE A 910 15.82 -24.38 38.92
C ILE A 910 17.31 -24.58 38.66
N THR A 911 17.75 -24.32 37.44
CA THR A 911 19.16 -24.40 37.03
C THR A 911 19.62 -23.03 36.54
N GLN A 912 20.69 -22.49 37.14
CA GLN A 912 21.34 -21.29 36.61
C GLN A 912 22.12 -21.65 35.34
N VAL A 913 21.83 -20.95 34.24
CA VAL A 913 22.44 -21.21 32.92
C VAL A 913 23.33 -20.07 32.44
N GLY A 914 23.28 -18.91 33.09
CA GLY A 914 24.23 -17.82 32.83
C GLY A 914 23.75 -16.46 33.34
N THR A 915 23.90 -15.41 32.53
CA THR A 915 23.64 -14.01 32.91
C THR A 915 23.00 -13.22 31.76
N MET A 916 22.29 -12.14 32.09
CA MET A 916 21.71 -11.20 31.12
C MET A 916 21.95 -9.77 31.57
N ARG A 917 22.36 -8.91 30.63
CA ARG A 917 22.46 -7.46 30.78
C ARG A 917 21.62 -6.76 29.70
N LEU A 918 20.80 -5.81 30.13
CA LEU A 918 20.02 -4.93 29.26
C LEU A 918 20.47 -3.48 29.46
N THR A 919 20.83 -2.80 28.38
CA THR A 919 21.21 -1.38 28.39
C THR A 919 20.29 -0.63 27.43
N PHE A 920 19.39 0.18 27.97
CA PHE A 920 18.41 0.93 27.16
C PHE A 920 19.02 2.24 26.68
N GLN A 921 18.98 2.48 25.37
CA GLN A 921 19.33 3.79 24.81
C GLN A 921 18.17 4.78 24.99
N ASN A 922 16.93 4.29 24.83
CA ASN A 922 15.70 5.04 25.02
C ASN A 922 14.52 4.06 25.17
N GLY A 923 13.28 4.56 25.22
CA GLY A 923 12.10 3.73 25.35
C GLY A 923 11.87 2.73 24.21
N THR A 924 12.54 2.85 23.06
CA THR A 924 12.35 1.99 21.87
C THR A 924 13.53 1.09 21.52
N GLN A 925 14.72 1.35 22.05
CA GLN A 925 15.96 0.67 21.68
C GLN A 925 16.75 0.23 22.91
N ALA A 926 17.29 -0.98 22.88
CA ALA A 926 18.18 -1.51 23.90
C ALA A 926 19.27 -2.41 23.31
N THR A 927 20.43 -2.46 23.97
CA THR A 927 21.41 -3.53 23.78
C THR A 927 21.14 -4.65 24.77
N LEU A 928 20.94 -5.86 24.26
CA LEU A 928 20.91 -7.11 25.02
C LEU A 928 22.27 -7.80 24.92
N VAL A 929 22.84 -8.16 26.07
CA VAL A 929 23.99 -9.08 26.18
C VAL A 929 23.59 -10.22 27.10
N TYR A 930 23.69 -11.46 26.66
CA TYR A 930 23.45 -12.61 27.52
C TYR A 930 24.49 -13.71 27.31
N THR A 931 24.72 -14.46 28.37
CA THR A 931 25.56 -15.67 28.36
C THR A 931 24.69 -16.85 28.75
N VAL A 932 24.71 -17.92 27.96
CA VAL A 932 24.06 -19.20 28.27
C VAL A 932 25.08 -20.32 28.03
N ASN A 933 25.31 -21.15 29.05
CA ASN A 933 26.25 -22.28 29.00
C ASN A 933 27.65 -21.88 28.47
N GLY A 934 28.13 -20.70 28.88
CA GLY A 934 29.44 -20.16 28.47
C GLY A 934 29.47 -19.45 27.10
N VAL A 935 28.39 -19.50 26.31
CA VAL A 935 28.30 -18.79 25.02
C VAL A 935 27.68 -17.41 25.23
N THR A 936 28.38 -16.36 24.82
CA THR A 936 27.91 -14.97 24.93
C THR A 936 27.36 -14.46 23.60
N VAL A 937 26.19 -13.83 23.65
CA VAL A 937 25.50 -13.26 22.49
C VAL A 937 25.17 -11.79 22.78
N THR A 938 25.42 -10.93 21.80
CA THR A 938 25.08 -9.50 21.86
C THR A 938 24.14 -9.13 20.72
N LYS A 939 23.07 -8.40 21.04
CA LYS A 939 21.99 -8.07 20.10
C LYS A 939 21.47 -6.66 20.35
N GLN A 940 21.21 -5.90 19.29
CA GLN A 940 20.40 -4.68 19.34
C GLN A 940 18.93 -5.07 19.22
N ILE A 941 18.13 -4.76 20.24
CA ILE A 941 16.71 -5.07 20.28
C ILE A 941 15.87 -3.79 20.25
N THR A 942 14.66 -3.93 19.72
CA THR A 942 13.68 -2.87 19.60
C THR A 942 12.38 -3.29 20.28
N ARG A 943 11.62 -2.32 20.77
CA ARG A 943 10.29 -2.58 21.34
C ARG A 943 9.32 -2.96 20.20
N TYR A 944 8.58 -4.05 20.36
CA TYR A 944 7.70 -4.59 19.32
C TYR A 944 6.45 -3.70 19.12
N ILE A 945 6.08 -3.49 17.86
CA ILE A 945 4.96 -2.62 17.47
C ILE A 945 3.88 -3.49 16.81
N LEU A 946 2.72 -3.59 17.47
CA LEU A 946 1.52 -4.25 16.94
C LEU A 946 0.57 -3.23 16.31
N THR A 947 0.40 -2.08 16.97
CA THR A 947 -0.48 -0.99 16.52
C THR A 947 0.12 0.38 16.89
N THR A 948 -0.52 1.46 16.47
CA THR A 948 -0.15 2.84 16.85
C THR A 948 -0.45 3.14 18.32
N SER A 949 -1.28 2.33 18.98
CA SER A 949 -1.61 2.43 20.40
C SER A 949 -0.76 1.46 21.22
N PHE A 950 -0.14 1.91 22.30
CA PHE A 950 0.82 1.12 23.08
C PHE A 950 0.73 1.35 24.58
N PRO A 951 1.26 0.43 25.40
CA PRO A 951 1.29 0.63 26.84
C PRO A 951 2.31 1.71 27.22
N SER A 952 1.84 2.76 27.88
CA SER A 952 2.67 3.61 28.73
C SER A 952 2.45 3.18 30.16
N CYS A 953 3.50 2.64 30.78
CA CYS A 953 3.45 2.11 32.14
C CYS A 953 4.19 3.03 33.11
N SER A 954 3.65 3.19 34.32
CA SER A 954 4.24 3.97 35.42
C SER A 954 4.32 3.16 36.71
#